data_AF-A3JPI7-F1
#
_entry.id   AF-A3JPI7-F1
#
_cell.length_a   1.000
_cell.length_b   1.000
_cell.length_c   1.000
_cell.angle_alpha   90.00
_cell.angle_beta   90.00
_cell.angle_gamma   90.00
#
_symmetry.space_group_name_H-M   'P 1'
#
loop_
_entity.id
_entity.type
_entity.pdbx_description
1 polymer ?
#
loop_
_entity_poly.entity_id
_entity_poly.type
_entity_poly.pdbx_seq_one_letter_code
_entity_poly.pdbx_strand_id
1 'polypeptide(L)'
;MVVSWFGDNLKANDCSIRPKVEPMGQDGASVAWSVSGLTRNTALSVGENDDGPVYGGTPSDQSVIEAVQNININGQDAVFYPFILMEILEGNGLGDPYSSNIDQAVLPWRGRITSTIAPGLTGTTDQTEVLAEEVDQFFGQAVASNFSTAGSVVSYNGDEDWGYRRFILHYAHLCAVAGGVTAFCIGSEMRGLTQLRDATGGFPAVQALISLAAEVRLILGPETNIGYAADWSEYFGYHPQDGSGDVLFHLDPLWADANIDFVGINNYIPLSDWRDGEDHADANFGEIYNLDYLKGNIEGGEGFDWFYAHENAREAQIRSPISDEAHGEDWIYRYKDLNSWWSLPHHERVGGVRNWIATNWVPRSKPIWFTEIGCAAINKGTNQPNRFLDVESSESGIPRYSNGFRDDLMQMKYLEALYSYWKDETNNPYSELYDGLMVDMSRAHVWAWDARPFPFFPNLTSVWSDGENYARGHWLTGRTANQPLADVVEEICQRAGLVGVDTSELYGMVRGYVLPDIETARASLQPLMLAYGFDAIEREGKLIFRNRNGRRDFEYEASQMALDGDSDSLSLTRLAQSETIGRVRLNYVEADGDFRARIAETVFADDPLLVLSQSEFGLAFTSGEARAITERWLAETRIAQDGVTFELPPSASDIGAGHVVELTGENGVSRYRIDRVDDSGLRKVEAVRVEVDAYLPGEVEEEILISSQYVAAAPVLGLFLDLPLLPGDEDEISPHFATTASPWPGGVNLFSSPSENGFSFNTGVSQSAVIGMTESELVKTEPSLWDMGSRLRVRLANGTLSSASKEAVLNGANVIAIGNSSTNNWEIIQFATASLIDTDIYELSGLLRGQQGTDAYIPDFWQTGSYAVLLDGTVPQLNLASSSRNLARYYRYGPSTRNFDHASYVEEYLAFAGVGLRPYRPSHLSASFDQNSNVTTSWVRRTRIDGDNWQAADVPLGETSEAYHVRVLRDGSLVREVDLTVPNWTYSQADQVSDGTTGTLKIEVAQISERFGAGPYAGVTVE
;
A
#
# COMPACT_ATOMS: atom_id res chain seq x y z
N MET A 1 -0.65 -10.81 10.12
CA MET A 1 -1.31 -10.33 8.89
C MET A 1 -2.59 -9.64 9.31
N VAL A 2 -2.71 -8.35 8.99
CA VAL A 2 -3.82 -7.49 9.42
C VAL A 2 -4.74 -7.29 8.22
N VAL A 3 -6.04 -7.54 8.37
CA VAL A 3 -7.00 -7.38 7.28
C VAL A 3 -8.26 -6.69 7.81
N SER A 4 -8.60 -5.54 7.22
CA SER A 4 -9.60 -4.62 7.76
C SER A 4 -10.96 -4.67 7.06
N TRP A 5 -12.03 -4.58 7.85
CA TRP A 5 -13.35 -4.10 7.42
C TRP A 5 -13.62 -2.74 8.10
N PHE A 6 -14.70 -2.08 7.69
CA PHE A 6 -15.02 -0.71 8.08
C PHE A 6 -16.22 -0.65 9.01
N GLY A 7 -16.06 0.01 10.15
CA GLY A 7 -17.14 0.39 11.07
C GLY A 7 -17.62 1.82 10.79
N ASP A 8 -18.92 2.07 10.91
CA ASP A 8 -19.55 3.34 10.51
C ASP A 8 -20.17 4.15 11.67
N ASN A 9 -20.13 3.65 12.91
CA ASN A 9 -20.72 4.32 14.08
C ASN A 9 -20.02 3.91 15.39
N LEU A 10 -19.94 4.83 16.36
CA LEU A 10 -19.45 4.54 17.71
C LEU A 10 -20.52 3.93 18.62
N LYS A 11 -21.80 4.00 18.28
CA LYS A 11 -22.88 3.36 19.04
C LYS A 11 -23.01 1.90 18.62
N ALA A 12 -22.82 0.98 19.55
CA ALA A 12 -22.79 -0.46 19.30
C ALA A 12 -24.04 -0.96 18.54
N ASN A 13 -25.22 -0.47 18.93
CA ASN A 13 -26.51 -0.85 18.32
C ASN A 13 -26.70 -0.34 16.87
N ASP A 14 -25.98 0.71 16.48
CA ASP A 14 -26.10 1.35 15.16
C ASP A 14 -24.86 1.13 14.27
N CYS A 15 -23.82 0.45 14.79
CA CYS A 15 -22.56 0.23 14.08
C CYS A 15 -22.66 -1.01 13.19
N SER A 16 -22.45 -0.82 11.89
CA SER A 16 -22.32 -1.92 10.92
C SER A 16 -20.86 -2.11 10.49
N ILE A 17 -20.45 -3.36 10.25
CA ILE A 17 -19.07 -3.71 9.89
C ILE A 17 -19.07 -4.35 8.51
N ARG A 18 -18.46 -3.67 7.53
CA ARG A 18 -18.56 -4.06 6.12
C ARG A 18 -17.21 -3.98 5.40
N PRO A 19 -16.93 -4.86 4.44
CA PRO A 19 -15.82 -4.64 3.52
C PRO A 19 -16.18 -3.51 2.55
N LYS A 20 -15.19 -2.71 2.18
CA LYS A 20 -15.34 -1.61 1.22
C LYS A 20 -14.25 -1.64 0.15
N VAL A 21 -14.50 -0.95 -0.96
CA VAL A 21 -13.55 -0.83 -2.09
C VAL A 21 -13.15 0.62 -2.32
N GLU A 22 -11.98 0.84 -2.89
CA GLU A 22 -11.60 2.18 -3.35
C GLU A 22 -12.47 2.63 -4.54
N PRO A 23 -12.88 3.92 -4.60
CA PRO A 23 -13.75 4.47 -5.64
C PRO A 23 -13.16 4.38 -7.07
N MET A 24 -11.84 4.52 -7.19
CA MET A 24 -11.12 4.53 -8.46
C MET A 24 -10.38 3.20 -8.67
N GLY A 25 -11.07 2.17 -9.15
CA GLY A 25 -10.40 0.94 -9.55
C GLY A 25 -11.23 0.05 -10.46
N GLN A 26 -10.61 -0.44 -11.53
CA GLN A 26 -11.06 -1.64 -12.23
C GLN A 26 -10.48 -2.86 -11.51
N ASP A 27 -11.18 -3.99 -11.54
CA ASP A 27 -10.63 -5.24 -11.01
C ASP A 27 -9.29 -5.58 -11.70
N GLY A 28 -8.38 -6.21 -10.95
CA GLY A 28 -7.17 -6.74 -11.55
C GLY A 28 -7.52 -7.75 -12.65
N ALA A 29 -6.82 -7.70 -13.78
CA ALA A 29 -7.16 -8.49 -14.97
C ALA A 29 -7.24 -10.02 -14.76
N SER A 30 -6.70 -10.54 -13.65
CA SER A 30 -6.70 -11.96 -13.29
C SER A 30 -7.75 -12.37 -12.25
N VAL A 31 -8.26 -11.46 -11.42
CA VAL A 31 -9.17 -11.79 -10.30
C VAL A 31 -10.14 -10.63 -10.05
N ALA A 32 -11.44 -10.90 -10.22
CA ALA A 32 -12.49 -9.97 -9.82
C ALA A 32 -12.49 -9.81 -8.28
N TRP A 33 -12.59 -8.58 -7.79
CA TRP A 33 -12.63 -8.36 -6.34
C TRP A 33 -13.94 -8.94 -5.77
N SER A 34 -13.81 -9.76 -4.73
CA SER A 34 -14.95 -10.21 -3.94
C SER A 34 -14.57 -10.45 -2.48
N VAL A 35 -15.46 -10.09 -1.57
CA VAL A 35 -15.35 -10.34 -0.13
C VAL A 35 -16.72 -10.67 0.45
N SER A 36 -16.85 -11.81 1.12
CA SER A 36 -18.09 -12.22 1.82
C SER A 36 -19.36 -12.13 0.93
N GLY A 37 -19.23 -12.45 -0.36
CA GLY A 37 -20.33 -12.42 -1.34
C GLY A 37 -20.58 -11.07 -2.00
N LEU A 38 -19.89 -10.01 -1.58
CA LEU A 38 -19.90 -8.72 -2.29
C LEU A 38 -18.92 -8.75 -3.45
N THR A 39 -19.29 -8.06 -4.52
CA THR A 39 -18.43 -7.75 -5.67
C THR A 39 -18.06 -6.28 -5.63
N ARG A 40 -17.07 -5.85 -6.43
CA ARG A 40 -16.70 -4.42 -6.48
C ARG A 40 -17.88 -3.50 -6.78
N ASN A 41 -18.81 -3.95 -7.64
CA ASN A 41 -20.01 -3.17 -8.01
C ASN A 41 -21.11 -3.15 -6.94
N THR A 42 -21.08 -4.06 -5.98
CA THR A 42 -22.10 -4.15 -4.91
C THR A 42 -21.56 -3.78 -3.53
N ALA A 43 -20.24 -3.65 -3.38
CA ALA A 43 -19.60 -3.13 -2.18
C ALA A 43 -19.75 -1.61 -2.10
N LEU A 44 -19.73 -1.10 -0.86
CA LEU A 44 -19.65 0.35 -0.63
C LEU A 44 -18.24 0.83 -0.94
N SER A 45 -18.13 2.06 -1.42
CA SER A 45 -16.83 2.71 -1.58
C SER A 45 -16.36 3.31 -0.26
N VAL A 46 -15.04 3.31 -0.04
CA VAL A 46 -14.41 4.09 1.04
C VAL A 46 -14.63 5.58 0.77
N GLY A 47 -14.90 6.36 1.81
CA GLY A 47 -15.01 7.81 1.76
C GLY A 47 -13.76 8.50 1.19
N GLU A 48 -13.96 9.68 0.62
CA GLU A 48 -12.90 10.50 0.02
C GLU A 48 -12.81 11.87 0.71
N ASN A 49 -11.60 12.42 0.78
CA ASN A 49 -11.30 13.82 1.07
C ASN A 49 -10.66 14.49 -0.17
N ASP A 50 -10.15 15.72 -0.03
CA ASP A 50 -9.55 16.48 -1.14
C ASP A 50 -8.31 15.78 -1.77
N ASP A 51 -7.66 14.89 -1.02
CA ASP A 51 -6.43 14.18 -1.41
C ASP A 51 -6.68 12.72 -1.87
N GLY A 52 -7.93 12.28 -1.89
CA GLY A 52 -8.34 10.94 -2.37
C GLY A 52 -9.05 10.11 -1.29
N PRO A 53 -9.03 8.76 -1.39
CA PRO A 53 -9.66 7.91 -0.39
C PRO A 53 -8.98 8.04 0.98
N VAL A 54 -9.78 8.10 2.05
CA VAL A 54 -9.27 8.25 3.43
C VAL A 54 -8.58 7.00 3.98
N TYR A 55 -8.86 5.83 3.38
CA TYR A 55 -8.23 4.55 3.67
C TYR A 55 -8.07 3.73 2.39
N GLY A 56 -7.15 2.76 2.40
CA GLY A 56 -7.15 1.68 1.40
C GLY A 56 -8.33 0.73 1.59
N GLY A 57 -8.86 0.18 0.49
CA GLY A 57 -10.01 -0.74 0.52
C GLY A 57 -9.69 -2.10 1.16
N THR A 58 -10.73 -2.87 1.51
CA THR A 58 -10.56 -4.25 2.01
C THR A 58 -9.94 -5.13 0.92
N PRO A 59 -8.85 -5.89 1.20
CA PRO A 59 -8.29 -6.84 0.26
C PRO A 59 -9.30 -7.92 -0.17
N SER A 60 -9.21 -8.43 -1.40
CA SER A 60 -10.10 -9.51 -1.85
C SER A 60 -9.83 -10.82 -1.11
N ASP A 61 -10.87 -11.66 -0.99
CA ASP A 61 -10.76 -12.98 -0.35
C ASP A 61 -9.62 -13.82 -0.96
N GLN A 62 -9.49 -13.79 -2.28
CA GLN A 62 -8.44 -14.49 -3.01
C GLN A 62 -7.03 -13.97 -2.67
N SER A 63 -6.86 -12.65 -2.53
CA SER A 63 -5.55 -12.06 -2.17
C SER A 63 -5.13 -12.48 -0.76
N VAL A 64 -6.10 -12.55 0.16
CA VAL A 64 -5.87 -13.01 1.53
C VAL A 64 -5.49 -14.49 1.57
N ILE A 65 -6.17 -15.34 0.79
CA ILE A 65 -5.80 -16.76 0.63
C ILE A 65 -4.37 -16.90 0.12
N GLU A 66 -4.02 -16.20 -0.96
CA GLU A 66 -2.69 -16.24 -1.56
C GLU A 66 -1.61 -15.76 -0.59
N ALA A 67 -1.89 -14.70 0.18
CA ALA A 67 -0.98 -14.19 1.19
C ALA A 67 -0.71 -15.22 2.30
N VAL A 68 -1.75 -15.85 2.86
CA VAL A 68 -1.59 -16.90 3.88
C VAL A 68 -0.83 -18.10 3.32
N GLN A 69 -1.18 -18.57 2.12
CA GLN A 69 -0.48 -19.66 1.46
C GLN A 69 0.99 -19.34 1.23
N ASN A 70 1.31 -18.12 0.80
CA ASN A 70 2.68 -17.69 0.58
C ASN A 70 3.46 -17.61 1.90
N ILE A 71 2.89 -17.07 2.97
CA ILE A 71 3.52 -17.06 4.32
C ILE A 71 3.86 -18.49 4.74
N ASN A 72 2.90 -19.41 4.62
CA ASN A 72 3.08 -20.82 4.99
C ASN A 72 4.14 -21.53 4.12
N ILE A 73 4.14 -21.31 2.80
CA ILE A 73 5.11 -21.92 1.87
C ILE A 73 6.54 -21.43 2.14
N ASN A 74 6.70 -20.19 2.62
CA ASN A 74 8.00 -19.64 3.02
C ASN A 74 8.43 -20.04 4.44
N GLY A 75 7.68 -20.92 5.11
CA GLY A 75 8.02 -21.43 6.45
C GLY A 75 7.84 -20.40 7.57
N GLN A 76 7.00 -19.40 7.37
CA GLN A 76 6.65 -18.40 8.39
C GLN A 76 5.32 -18.77 9.04
N ASP A 77 5.13 -18.36 10.30
CA ASP A 77 3.87 -18.56 11.03
C ASP A 77 2.88 -17.44 10.74
N ALA A 78 1.74 -17.77 10.12
CA ALA A 78 0.67 -16.82 9.89
C ALA A 78 -0.13 -16.56 11.18
N VAL A 79 -0.08 -15.33 11.70
CA VAL A 79 -1.02 -14.83 12.72
C VAL A 79 -2.04 -13.94 12.03
N PHE A 80 -3.30 -14.35 12.00
CA PHE A 80 -4.38 -13.62 11.36
C PHE A 80 -5.05 -12.65 12.34
N TYR A 81 -5.13 -11.39 11.96
CA TYR A 81 -5.62 -10.31 12.81
C TYR A 81 -6.71 -9.52 12.06
N PRO A 82 -8.00 -9.84 12.29
CA PRO A 82 -9.11 -9.04 11.81
C PRO A 82 -9.10 -7.64 12.45
N PHE A 83 -9.23 -6.60 11.63
CA PHE A 83 -9.12 -5.21 12.08
C PHE A 83 -10.38 -4.40 11.71
N ILE A 84 -10.79 -3.45 12.57
CA ILE A 84 -11.87 -2.50 12.25
C ILE A 84 -11.24 -1.12 12.04
N LEU A 85 -11.41 -0.56 10.85
CA LEU A 85 -11.15 0.85 10.58
C LEU A 85 -12.47 1.61 10.76
N MET A 86 -12.51 2.62 11.64
CA MET A 86 -13.71 3.46 11.75
C MET A 86 -13.68 4.51 10.65
N GLU A 87 -14.71 4.51 9.81
CA GLU A 87 -14.89 5.45 8.72
C GLU A 87 -16.08 6.36 9.03
N ILE A 88 -15.82 7.36 9.87
CA ILE A 88 -16.76 8.41 10.23
C ILE A 88 -16.14 9.72 9.75
N LEU A 89 -16.76 10.35 8.75
CA LEU A 89 -16.24 11.57 8.13
C LEU A 89 -16.71 12.83 8.87
N GLU A 90 -16.12 13.97 8.53
CA GLU A 90 -16.55 15.27 9.04
C GLU A 90 -18.01 15.57 8.66
N GLY A 91 -18.77 16.20 9.57
CA GLY A 91 -20.18 16.56 9.34
C GLY A 91 -21.15 15.37 9.24
N ASN A 92 -20.83 14.25 9.91
CA ASN A 92 -21.57 12.99 9.81
C ASN A 92 -23.00 13.02 10.38
N GLY A 93 -23.32 13.93 11.30
CA GLY A 93 -24.63 14.03 11.96
C GLY A 93 -25.00 12.84 12.83
N LEU A 94 -24.05 11.95 13.12
CA LEU A 94 -24.23 10.82 14.02
C LEU A 94 -24.01 11.37 15.44
N GLY A 95 -25.07 11.62 16.20
CA GLY A 95 -24.92 12.21 17.55
C GLY A 95 -23.88 11.45 18.41
N ASP A 96 -22.95 12.18 19.02
CA ASP A 96 -21.79 11.64 19.73
C ASP A 96 -22.20 10.88 21.02
N PRO A 97 -21.83 9.59 21.20
CA PRO A 97 -22.13 8.89 22.45
C PRO A 97 -21.32 9.40 23.66
N TYR A 98 -20.22 10.14 23.45
CA TYR A 98 -19.35 10.64 24.52
C TYR A 98 -19.63 12.09 24.92
N SER A 99 -20.47 12.82 24.17
CA SER A 99 -20.72 14.23 24.43
C SER A 99 -22.11 14.67 23.94
N SER A 100 -22.43 15.96 24.05
CA SER A 100 -23.65 16.54 23.48
C SER A 100 -23.45 17.02 22.04
N ASN A 101 -22.34 16.67 21.38
CA ASN A 101 -22.05 17.08 20.01
C ASN A 101 -22.98 16.39 19.02
N ILE A 102 -23.29 17.08 17.92
CA ILE A 102 -24.14 16.55 16.84
C ILE A 102 -23.43 15.52 15.97
N ASP A 103 -22.10 15.60 15.90
CA ASP A 103 -21.24 14.76 15.08
C ASP A 103 -20.37 13.90 15.99
N GLN A 104 -20.17 12.65 15.60
CA GLN A 104 -19.14 11.78 16.16
C GLN A 104 -17.75 12.23 15.69
N ALA A 105 -16.73 11.86 16.46
CA ALA A 105 -15.34 12.15 16.14
C ALA A 105 -14.96 11.57 14.77
N VAL A 106 -14.10 12.29 14.02
CA VAL A 106 -13.67 11.92 12.67
C VAL A 106 -12.62 10.81 12.72
N LEU A 107 -12.81 9.77 11.91
CA LEU A 107 -11.93 8.58 11.82
C LEU A 107 -11.42 8.10 13.21
N PRO A 108 -12.33 7.80 14.16
CA PRO A 108 -11.96 7.54 15.54
C PRO A 108 -11.35 6.16 15.72
N TRP A 109 -10.69 5.93 16.84
CA TRP A 109 -10.22 4.59 17.20
C TRP A 109 -11.40 3.64 17.51
N ARG A 110 -11.34 2.39 17.04
CA ARG A 110 -12.37 1.35 17.26
C ARG A 110 -12.67 1.08 18.73
N GLY A 111 -11.70 1.28 19.61
CA GLY A 111 -11.90 1.15 21.06
C GLY A 111 -12.85 2.19 21.67
N ARG A 112 -13.32 3.15 20.86
CA ARG A 112 -14.40 4.09 21.22
C ARG A 112 -15.80 3.55 20.97
N ILE A 113 -15.99 2.40 20.32
CA ILE A 113 -17.33 1.80 20.18
C ILE A 113 -17.89 1.53 21.59
N THR A 114 -19.10 2.01 21.86
CA THR A 114 -19.72 2.00 23.19
C THR A 114 -21.25 1.92 23.10
N SER A 115 -21.95 1.98 24.24
CA SER A 115 -23.41 2.04 24.31
C SER A 115 -23.99 3.29 23.62
N THR A 116 -25.32 3.36 23.45
CA THR A 116 -26.00 4.52 22.84
C THR A 116 -25.56 5.87 23.45
N ILE A 117 -25.32 5.86 24.77
CA ILE A 117 -24.66 6.93 25.53
C ILE A 117 -23.59 6.27 26.39
N ALA A 118 -22.35 6.74 26.30
CA ALA A 118 -21.18 6.14 26.95
C ALA A 118 -21.32 6.10 28.49
N PRO A 119 -20.68 5.13 29.18
CA PRO A 119 -20.68 5.05 30.65
C PRO A 119 -20.27 6.36 31.32
N GLY A 120 -20.88 6.65 32.49
CA GLY A 120 -20.61 7.86 33.26
C GLY A 120 -21.38 9.11 32.82
N LEU A 121 -22.10 9.04 31.70
CA LEU A 121 -22.97 10.12 31.22
C LEU A 121 -24.44 9.90 31.62
N THR A 122 -25.19 11.00 31.72
CA THR A 122 -26.61 10.93 32.07
C THR A 122 -27.40 10.26 30.96
N GLY A 123 -28.16 9.22 31.30
CA GLY A 123 -28.97 8.46 30.33
C GLY A 123 -28.23 7.31 29.66
N THR A 124 -27.01 6.98 30.10
CA THR A 124 -26.31 5.77 29.69
C THR A 124 -27.15 4.50 29.88
N THR A 125 -27.00 3.55 28.97
CA THR A 125 -27.58 2.20 29.07
C THR A 125 -26.66 1.22 29.81
N ASP A 126 -25.44 1.62 30.17
CA ASP A 126 -24.59 0.86 31.09
C ASP A 126 -25.33 0.59 32.42
N GLN A 127 -25.22 -0.64 32.91
CA GLN A 127 -25.96 -1.21 34.03
C GLN A 127 -27.50 -1.27 33.86
N THR A 128 -28.00 -1.37 32.62
CA THR A 128 -29.45 -1.52 32.35
C THR A 128 -29.78 -2.79 31.58
N GLU A 129 -31.06 -3.15 31.51
CA GLU A 129 -31.54 -4.32 30.75
C GLU A 129 -31.38 -4.13 29.23
N VAL A 130 -31.38 -2.88 28.75
CA VAL A 130 -31.32 -2.54 27.32
C VAL A 130 -29.94 -2.82 26.73
N LEU A 131 -28.87 -2.71 27.53
CA LEU A 131 -27.51 -2.86 27.02
C LEU A 131 -27.27 -4.22 26.35
N ALA A 132 -27.82 -5.30 26.91
CA ALA A 132 -27.64 -6.63 26.33
C ALA A 132 -28.16 -6.68 24.89
N GLU A 133 -29.27 -6.01 24.61
CA GLU A 133 -29.83 -5.91 23.25
C GLU A 133 -28.95 -5.05 22.32
N GLU A 134 -28.34 -3.97 22.83
CA GLU A 134 -27.40 -3.14 22.05
C GLU A 134 -26.15 -3.93 21.65
N VAL A 135 -25.61 -4.74 22.57
CA VAL A 135 -24.45 -5.60 22.31
C VAL A 135 -24.82 -6.74 21.37
N ASP A 136 -25.98 -7.38 21.54
CA ASP A 136 -26.45 -8.43 20.63
C ASP A 136 -26.64 -7.90 19.19
N GLN A 137 -27.09 -6.66 19.03
CA GLN A 137 -27.19 -5.99 17.73
C GLN A 137 -25.82 -5.78 17.09
N PHE A 138 -24.82 -5.31 17.85
CA PHE A 138 -23.45 -5.15 17.36
C PHE A 138 -22.84 -6.48 16.89
N PHE A 139 -23.00 -7.54 17.67
CA PHE A 139 -22.46 -8.86 17.33
C PHE A 139 -23.20 -9.48 16.13
N GLY A 140 -24.49 -9.21 15.99
CA GLY A 140 -25.33 -9.80 14.95
C GLY A 140 -25.67 -11.27 15.23
N GLN A 141 -26.38 -11.89 14.28
CA GLN A 141 -26.96 -13.23 14.40
C GLN A 141 -26.23 -14.28 13.54
N ALA A 142 -25.18 -13.88 12.81
CA ALA A 142 -24.39 -14.81 12.00
C ALA A 142 -23.81 -15.94 12.86
N VAL A 143 -23.92 -17.18 12.39
CA VAL A 143 -23.34 -18.38 12.98
C VAL A 143 -22.48 -19.13 11.96
N ALA A 144 -21.57 -19.99 12.42
CA ALA A 144 -20.61 -20.71 11.58
C ALA A 144 -21.29 -21.50 10.45
N SER A 145 -22.51 -22.01 10.68
CA SER A 145 -23.29 -22.77 9.69
C SER A 145 -23.96 -21.91 8.60
N ASN A 146 -23.95 -20.58 8.72
CA ASN A 146 -24.39 -19.69 7.63
C ASN A 146 -23.35 -19.60 6.50
N PHE A 147 -22.11 -20.04 6.76
CA PHE A 147 -21.03 -20.02 5.79
C PHE A 147 -20.88 -21.39 5.12
N SER A 148 -20.55 -21.36 3.84
CA SER A 148 -20.25 -22.55 3.04
C SER A 148 -19.00 -22.32 2.21
N THR A 149 -18.23 -23.37 1.99
CA THR A 149 -16.97 -23.32 1.24
C THR A 149 -17.03 -24.22 0.01
N ALA A 150 -16.55 -23.70 -1.13
CA ALA A 150 -16.43 -24.45 -2.38
C ALA A 150 -15.10 -24.10 -3.07
N GLY A 151 -14.11 -24.98 -2.95
CA GLY A 151 -12.74 -24.65 -3.38
C GLY A 151 -12.18 -23.50 -2.55
N SER A 152 -11.71 -22.44 -3.22
CA SER A 152 -11.21 -21.21 -2.58
C SER A 152 -12.30 -20.17 -2.27
N VAL A 153 -13.58 -20.49 -2.51
CA VAL A 153 -14.68 -19.52 -2.36
C VAL A 153 -15.41 -19.74 -1.04
N VAL A 154 -15.55 -18.67 -0.25
CA VAL A 154 -16.37 -18.60 0.97
C VAL A 154 -17.67 -17.85 0.66
N SER A 155 -18.82 -18.45 0.94
CA SER A 155 -20.14 -17.85 0.68
C SER A 155 -20.98 -17.79 1.96
N TYR A 156 -21.68 -16.67 2.16
CA TYR A 156 -22.56 -16.43 3.31
C TYR A 156 -24.04 -16.46 2.88
N ASN A 157 -24.87 -17.20 3.63
CA ASN A 157 -26.30 -17.38 3.35
C ASN A 157 -27.19 -17.02 4.56
N GLY A 158 -26.67 -16.28 5.54
CA GLY A 158 -27.45 -15.78 6.69
C GLY A 158 -28.09 -14.41 6.41
N ASP A 159 -28.65 -13.80 7.44
CA ASP A 159 -29.26 -12.47 7.36
C ASP A 159 -28.21 -11.37 7.08
N GLU A 160 -28.58 -10.32 6.35
CA GLU A 160 -27.69 -9.21 6.01
C GLU A 160 -27.58 -8.16 7.14
N ASP A 161 -27.24 -8.62 8.35
CA ASP A 161 -27.11 -7.76 9.53
C ASP A 161 -25.79 -6.98 9.59
N TRP A 162 -24.75 -7.44 8.91
CA TRP A 162 -23.38 -6.86 8.92
C TRP A 162 -22.80 -6.72 10.33
N GLY A 163 -23.16 -7.63 11.24
CA GLY A 163 -22.65 -7.66 12.60
C GLY A 163 -21.23 -8.23 12.71
N TYR A 164 -20.61 -8.00 13.86
CA TYR A 164 -19.23 -8.42 14.16
C TYR A 164 -18.97 -9.92 13.96
N ARG A 165 -19.97 -10.77 14.23
CA ARG A 165 -19.84 -12.23 14.04
C ARG A 165 -19.68 -12.60 12.58
N ARG A 166 -20.39 -11.93 11.66
CA ARG A 166 -20.24 -12.18 10.22
C ARG A 166 -18.81 -11.88 9.77
N PHE A 167 -18.26 -10.76 10.25
CA PHE A 167 -16.89 -10.35 9.98
C PHE A 167 -15.86 -11.42 10.41
N ILE A 168 -15.90 -11.80 11.69
CA ILE A 168 -14.91 -12.73 12.25
C ILE A 168 -15.06 -14.15 11.69
N LEU A 169 -16.30 -14.65 11.55
CA LEU A 169 -16.55 -16.00 11.04
C LEU A 169 -16.21 -16.13 9.54
N HIS A 170 -16.42 -15.07 8.75
CA HIS A 170 -15.97 -15.04 7.34
C HIS A 170 -14.47 -15.30 7.24
N TYR A 171 -13.67 -14.56 8.01
CA TYR A 171 -12.22 -14.74 8.00
C TYR A 171 -11.74 -16.05 8.62
N ALA A 172 -12.44 -16.60 9.61
CA ALA A 172 -12.13 -17.93 10.11
C ALA A 172 -12.29 -18.99 8.99
N HIS A 173 -13.37 -18.94 8.21
CA HIS A 173 -13.55 -19.81 7.04
C HIS A 173 -12.51 -19.56 5.96
N LEU A 174 -12.16 -18.30 5.70
CA LEU A 174 -11.15 -17.93 4.72
C LEU A 174 -9.77 -18.48 5.09
N CYS A 175 -9.38 -18.38 6.36
CA CYS A 175 -8.13 -18.94 6.87
C CYS A 175 -8.12 -20.48 6.76
N ALA A 176 -9.22 -21.15 7.07
CA ALA A 176 -9.33 -22.60 6.91
C ALA A 176 -9.14 -23.03 5.44
N VAL A 177 -9.78 -22.31 4.51
CA VAL A 177 -9.66 -22.54 3.06
C VAL A 177 -8.25 -22.25 2.54
N ALA A 178 -7.55 -21.27 3.12
CA ALA A 178 -6.17 -20.95 2.77
C ALA A 178 -5.14 -22.01 3.20
N GLY A 179 -5.56 -23.04 3.95
CA GLY A 179 -4.68 -24.10 4.46
C GLY A 179 -4.35 -23.96 5.95
N GLY A 180 -5.00 -23.04 6.66
CA GLY A 180 -4.82 -22.80 8.09
C GLY A 180 -3.82 -21.67 8.40
N VAL A 181 -3.89 -21.20 9.64
CA VAL A 181 -3.02 -20.18 10.22
C VAL A 181 -2.51 -20.68 11.57
N THR A 182 -1.33 -20.21 12.01
CA THR A 182 -0.76 -20.60 13.32
C THR A 182 -1.56 -19.98 14.47
N ALA A 183 -2.10 -18.78 14.27
CA ALA A 183 -2.99 -18.13 15.23
C ALA A 183 -4.03 -17.22 14.58
N PHE A 184 -5.13 -16.99 15.30
CA PHE A 184 -6.25 -16.16 14.87
C PHE A 184 -6.78 -15.30 16.03
N CYS A 185 -6.80 -13.98 15.85
CA CYS A 185 -7.40 -13.07 16.82
C CYS A 185 -8.92 -12.94 16.61
N ILE A 186 -9.73 -13.15 17.65
CA ILE A 186 -11.19 -12.97 17.58
C ILE A 186 -11.63 -11.51 17.73
N GLY A 187 -10.69 -10.61 17.97
CA GLY A 187 -10.91 -9.18 18.09
C GLY A 187 -9.70 -8.45 18.63
N SER A 188 -9.78 -7.12 18.57
CA SER A 188 -8.71 -6.26 19.06
C SER A 188 -9.21 -4.92 19.55
N GLU A 189 -8.68 -4.47 20.69
CA GLU A 189 -8.85 -3.12 21.24
C GLU A 189 -10.31 -2.63 21.35
N MET A 190 -11.26 -3.53 21.60
CA MET A 190 -12.69 -3.19 21.74
C MET A 190 -13.03 -2.69 23.15
N ARG A 191 -12.11 -1.93 23.77
CA ARG A 191 -12.14 -1.53 25.18
C ARG A 191 -13.46 -0.88 25.60
N GLY A 192 -13.97 0.06 24.81
CA GLY A 192 -15.25 0.75 25.10
C GLY A 192 -16.46 -0.18 25.11
N LEU A 193 -16.39 -1.32 24.42
CA LEU A 193 -17.45 -2.31 24.28
C LEU A 193 -17.32 -3.41 25.35
N THR A 194 -16.11 -3.92 25.60
CA THR A 194 -15.84 -4.99 26.58
C THR A 194 -16.08 -4.55 28.01
N GLN A 195 -16.00 -3.24 28.30
CA GLN A 195 -16.22 -2.65 29.62
C GLN A 195 -17.70 -2.35 29.95
N LEU A 196 -18.63 -2.55 29.00
CA LEU A 196 -20.06 -2.31 29.22
C LEU A 196 -20.68 -3.42 30.08
N ARG A 197 -21.55 -3.03 31.02
CA ARG A 197 -22.15 -3.88 32.04
C ARG A 197 -23.67 -3.95 31.91
N ASP A 198 -24.26 -5.13 31.95
CA ASP A 198 -25.73 -5.29 31.96
C ASP A 198 -26.35 -4.96 33.34
N ALA A 199 -27.68 -5.08 33.45
CA ALA A 199 -28.42 -4.84 34.71
C ALA A 199 -27.97 -5.71 35.90
N THR A 200 -27.27 -6.82 35.65
CA THR A 200 -26.72 -7.71 36.69
C THR A 200 -25.27 -7.37 37.06
N GLY A 201 -24.65 -6.43 36.36
CA GLY A 201 -23.23 -6.12 36.45
C GLY A 201 -22.34 -7.04 35.61
N GLY A 202 -22.93 -7.93 34.80
CA GLY A 202 -22.20 -8.82 33.89
C GLY A 202 -21.72 -8.10 32.63
N PHE A 203 -20.73 -8.67 31.94
CA PHE A 203 -20.13 -8.06 30.73
C PHE A 203 -20.61 -8.80 29.46
N PRO A 204 -21.72 -8.40 28.82
CA PRO A 204 -22.33 -9.12 27.70
C PRO A 204 -21.39 -9.27 26.49
N ALA A 205 -20.59 -8.26 26.16
CA ALA A 205 -19.65 -8.33 25.05
C ALA A 205 -18.57 -9.41 25.26
N VAL A 206 -18.12 -9.60 26.50
CA VAL A 206 -17.16 -10.66 26.86
C VAL A 206 -17.80 -12.04 26.68
N GLN A 207 -19.07 -12.22 27.06
CA GLN A 207 -19.79 -13.47 26.82
C GLN A 207 -20.01 -13.77 25.34
N ALA A 208 -20.27 -12.73 24.53
CA ALA A 208 -20.38 -12.86 23.08
C ALA A 208 -19.04 -13.24 22.43
N LEU A 209 -17.91 -12.69 22.91
CA LEU A 209 -16.56 -13.10 22.48
C LEU A 209 -16.24 -14.56 22.83
N ILE A 210 -16.61 -15.04 24.03
CA ILE A 210 -16.45 -16.44 24.42
C ILE A 210 -17.23 -17.36 23.46
N SER A 211 -18.48 -17.00 23.17
CA SER A 211 -19.33 -17.75 22.24
C SER A 211 -18.74 -17.76 20.82
N LEU A 212 -18.20 -16.62 20.37
CA LEU A 212 -17.52 -16.51 19.09
C LEU A 212 -16.23 -17.34 19.02
N ALA A 213 -15.43 -17.37 20.09
CA ALA A 213 -14.21 -18.19 20.17
C ALA A 213 -14.52 -19.68 19.97
N ALA A 214 -15.60 -20.17 20.58
CA ALA A 214 -16.05 -21.55 20.42
C ALA A 214 -16.42 -21.88 18.97
N GLU A 215 -17.05 -20.96 18.23
CA GLU A 215 -17.37 -21.17 16.81
C GLU A 215 -16.16 -21.07 15.90
N VAL A 216 -15.24 -20.13 16.16
CA VAL A 216 -13.96 -20.06 15.45
C VAL A 216 -13.17 -21.35 15.65
N ARG A 217 -13.16 -21.91 16.86
CA ARG A 217 -12.55 -23.22 17.16
C ARG A 217 -13.14 -24.35 16.31
N LEU A 218 -14.45 -24.37 16.09
CA LEU A 218 -15.10 -25.38 15.25
C LEU A 218 -14.66 -25.29 13.78
N ILE A 219 -14.28 -24.10 13.30
CA ILE A 219 -13.85 -23.86 11.92
C ILE A 219 -12.36 -24.16 11.74
N LEU A 220 -11.51 -23.60 12.61
CA LEU A 220 -10.04 -23.65 12.48
C LEU A 220 -9.40 -24.89 13.12
N GLY A 221 -10.16 -25.62 13.93
CA GLY A 221 -9.68 -26.83 14.60
C GLY A 221 -8.76 -26.57 15.79
N PRO A 222 -8.22 -27.65 16.40
CA PRO A 222 -7.46 -27.57 17.64
C PRO A 222 -6.02 -27.06 17.46
N GLU A 223 -5.46 -27.10 16.24
CA GLU A 223 -4.06 -26.75 15.99
C GLU A 223 -3.83 -25.23 15.86
N THR A 224 -4.88 -24.45 15.59
CA THR A 224 -4.79 -23.00 15.45
C THR A 224 -4.90 -22.34 16.81
N ASN A 225 -3.95 -21.49 17.21
CA ASN A 225 -4.08 -20.74 18.47
C ASN A 225 -5.12 -19.62 18.33
N ILE A 226 -6.00 -19.44 19.30
CA ILE A 226 -7.05 -18.41 19.29
C ILE A 226 -6.83 -17.47 20.47
N GLY A 227 -6.91 -16.16 20.22
CA GLY A 227 -6.76 -15.14 21.27
C GLY A 227 -7.55 -13.87 20.98
N TYR A 228 -7.55 -12.95 21.95
CA TYR A 228 -8.06 -11.59 21.81
C TYR A 228 -6.91 -10.62 22.05
N ALA A 229 -6.76 -9.60 21.21
CA ALA A 229 -5.70 -8.61 21.29
C ALA A 229 -6.18 -7.39 22.07
N ALA A 230 -6.10 -7.46 23.41
CA ALA A 230 -6.55 -6.37 24.28
C ALA A 230 -5.66 -5.13 24.16
N ASP A 231 -6.26 -3.96 24.32
CA ASP A 231 -5.47 -2.73 24.49
C ASP A 231 -4.63 -2.81 25.78
N TRP A 232 -3.45 -2.18 25.78
CA TRP A 232 -2.57 -2.16 26.96
C TRP A 232 -3.24 -1.56 28.21
N SER A 233 -4.26 -0.72 28.04
CA SER A 233 -5.04 -0.15 29.15
C SER A 233 -6.32 -0.93 29.49
N GLU A 234 -6.54 -2.09 28.86
CA GLU A 234 -7.73 -2.92 29.00
C GLU A 234 -7.44 -4.28 29.66
N TYR A 235 -6.32 -4.94 29.30
CA TYR A 235 -6.06 -6.35 29.62
C TYR A 235 -6.12 -6.67 31.13
N PHE A 236 -5.66 -5.74 31.98
CA PHE A 236 -5.40 -5.98 33.40
C PHE A 236 -6.64 -5.86 34.30
N GLY A 237 -7.71 -5.24 33.80
CA GLY A 237 -8.93 -5.01 34.58
C GLY A 237 -9.65 -3.72 34.22
N TYR A 238 -10.90 -3.61 34.66
CA TYR A 238 -11.74 -2.42 34.50
C TYR A 238 -11.90 -1.71 35.85
N HIS A 239 -11.49 -0.44 35.88
CA HIS A 239 -11.56 0.46 37.03
C HIS A 239 -12.51 1.63 36.71
N PRO A 240 -13.84 1.46 36.90
CA PRO A 240 -14.79 2.52 36.58
C PRO A 240 -14.49 3.79 37.38
N GLN A 241 -14.48 4.94 36.68
CA GLN A 241 -14.25 6.25 37.29
C GLN A 241 -15.56 6.90 37.80
N ASP A 242 -16.54 6.07 38.18
CA ASP A 242 -17.86 6.48 38.68
C ASP A 242 -17.91 6.66 40.21
N GLY A 243 -16.78 6.46 40.88
CA GLY A 243 -16.65 6.57 42.34
C GLY A 243 -17.12 5.34 43.11
N SER A 244 -17.48 4.24 42.43
CA SER A 244 -17.77 2.94 43.05
C SER A 244 -16.58 2.39 43.85
N GLY A 245 -15.36 2.65 43.37
CA GLY A 245 -14.16 2.00 43.87
C GLY A 245 -14.03 0.54 43.42
N ASP A 246 -14.76 0.15 42.38
CA ASP A 246 -14.71 -1.20 41.83
C ASP A 246 -13.38 -1.48 41.13
N VAL A 247 -12.92 -2.73 41.25
CA VAL A 247 -11.82 -3.31 40.45
C VAL A 247 -12.32 -4.64 39.90
N LEU A 248 -12.63 -4.66 38.61
CA LEU A 248 -13.31 -5.79 37.97
C LEU A 248 -12.40 -6.42 36.92
N PHE A 249 -12.07 -7.70 37.07
CA PHE A 249 -11.29 -8.44 36.08
C PHE A 249 -12.19 -8.97 34.95
N HIS A 250 -12.83 -8.03 34.25
CA HIS A 250 -13.91 -8.27 33.28
C HIS A 250 -13.55 -9.25 32.15
N LEU A 251 -12.27 -9.35 31.76
CA LEU A 251 -11.80 -10.26 30.71
C LEU A 251 -11.38 -11.65 31.25
N ASP A 252 -11.28 -11.87 32.56
CA ASP A 252 -10.91 -13.17 33.12
C ASP A 252 -11.79 -14.33 32.64
N PRO A 253 -13.12 -14.18 32.46
CA PRO A 253 -13.94 -15.23 31.87
C PRO A 253 -13.48 -15.64 30.47
N LEU A 254 -13.04 -14.69 29.63
CA LEU A 254 -12.50 -14.95 28.30
C LEU A 254 -11.10 -15.56 28.40
N TRP A 255 -10.23 -14.98 29.24
CA TRP A 255 -8.88 -15.49 29.48
C TRP A 255 -8.84 -16.87 30.11
N ALA A 256 -9.87 -17.28 30.85
CA ALA A 256 -9.98 -18.63 31.42
C ALA A 256 -10.63 -19.63 30.45
N ASP A 257 -11.30 -19.18 29.39
CA ASP A 257 -12.04 -20.07 28.47
C ASP A 257 -11.10 -21.05 27.76
N ALA A 258 -11.52 -22.31 27.63
CA ALA A 258 -10.68 -23.36 27.06
C ALA A 258 -10.41 -23.20 25.54
N ASN A 259 -11.15 -22.34 24.85
CA ASN A 259 -10.92 -22.06 23.43
C ASN A 259 -9.90 -20.94 23.21
N ILE A 260 -9.53 -20.17 24.23
CA ILE A 260 -8.48 -19.15 24.16
C ILE A 260 -7.14 -19.78 24.56
N ASP A 261 -6.11 -19.62 23.73
CA ASP A 261 -4.79 -20.24 23.95
C ASP A 261 -3.75 -19.25 24.51
N PHE A 262 -3.92 -17.96 24.26
CA PHE A 262 -2.98 -16.91 24.71
C PHE A 262 -3.72 -15.63 25.11
N VAL A 263 -3.08 -14.83 25.96
CA VAL A 263 -3.50 -13.47 26.30
C VAL A 263 -2.79 -12.51 25.34
N GLY A 264 -3.54 -11.93 24.39
CA GLY A 264 -2.99 -10.96 23.45
C GLY A 264 -3.01 -9.55 24.03
N ILE A 265 -1.90 -8.84 23.95
CA ILE A 265 -1.78 -7.44 24.39
C ILE A 265 -1.15 -6.61 23.27
N ASN A 266 -1.83 -5.54 22.88
CA ASN A 266 -1.26 -4.45 22.09
C ASN A 266 -0.49 -3.52 23.02
N ASN A 267 0.79 -3.84 23.23
CA ASN A 267 1.63 -3.29 24.28
C ASN A 267 2.28 -1.97 23.86
N TYR A 268 1.51 -0.89 23.93
CA TYR A 268 1.97 0.49 23.73
C TYR A 268 2.24 1.24 25.04
N ILE A 269 2.70 0.50 26.06
CA ILE A 269 3.00 1.03 27.39
C ILE A 269 4.18 2.02 27.34
N PRO A 270 4.09 3.22 27.97
CA PRO A 270 5.18 4.19 28.02
C PRO A 270 6.46 3.66 28.67
N LEU A 271 7.61 3.94 28.06
CA LEU A 271 8.94 3.58 28.59
C LEU A 271 9.74 4.81 29.07
N SER A 272 9.12 5.99 29.11
CA SER A 272 9.79 7.21 29.57
C SER A 272 8.79 8.30 30.00
N ASP A 273 9.29 9.28 30.76
CA ASP A 273 8.66 10.57 31.08
C ASP A 273 9.66 11.71 30.81
N TRP A 274 10.36 11.61 29.67
CA TRP A 274 11.49 12.48 29.32
C TRP A 274 11.04 13.89 28.92
N ARG A 275 11.83 14.91 29.27
CA ARG A 275 11.57 16.33 28.99
C ARG A 275 12.84 17.01 28.47
N ASP A 276 12.69 18.20 27.90
CA ASP A 276 13.85 19.03 27.56
C ASP A 276 14.41 19.72 28.82
N GLY A 277 15.68 20.10 28.75
CA GLY A 277 16.39 20.78 29.83
C GLY A 277 17.23 19.83 30.69
N GLU A 278 17.93 20.41 31.67
CA GLU A 278 18.91 19.69 32.52
C GLU A 278 18.36 19.36 33.93
N ASP A 279 17.17 19.87 34.28
CA ASP A 279 16.62 19.83 35.65
C ASP A 279 15.36 18.94 35.82
N HIS A 280 14.95 18.21 34.78
CA HIS A 280 13.80 17.29 34.88
C HIS A 280 14.14 16.06 35.72
N ALA A 281 13.12 15.38 36.26
CA ALA A 281 13.26 14.30 37.25
C ALA A 281 14.06 13.07 36.76
N ASP A 282 14.29 12.94 35.46
CA ASP A 282 14.98 11.83 34.81
C ASP A 282 16.30 12.27 34.13
N ALA A 283 16.71 13.53 34.30
CA ALA A 283 17.86 14.10 33.60
C ALA A 283 19.19 13.40 33.92
N ASN A 284 19.27 12.72 35.07
CA ASN A 284 20.44 11.98 35.52
C ASN A 284 20.78 10.76 34.64
N PHE A 285 19.85 10.27 33.80
CA PHE A 285 20.14 9.22 32.82
C PHE A 285 20.90 9.73 31.58
N GLY A 286 21.08 11.06 31.46
CA GLY A 286 21.83 11.70 30.38
C GLY A 286 21.00 11.89 29.12
N GLU A 287 20.54 10.81 28.50
CA GLU A 287 19.77 10.86 27.25
C GLU A 287 18.58 9.90 27.28
N ILE A 288 17.52 10.24 26.53
CA ILE A 288 16.33 9.39 26.40
C ILE A 288 16.62 8.03 25.76
N TYR A 289 17.66 7.96 24.93
CA TYR A 289 18.10 6.74 24.24
C TYR A 289 18.83 5.75 25.16
N ASN A 290 19.08 6.12 26.42
CA ASN A 290 19.77 5.26 27.39
C ASN A 290 18.95 3.97 27.62
N LEU A 291 19.55 2.82 27.32
CA LEU A 291 18.85 1.53 27.41
C LEU A 291 18.50 1.15 28.86
N ASP A 292 19.32 1.50 29.84
CA ASP A 292 19.02 1.21 31.24
C ASP A 292 17.83 2.05 31.73
N TYR A 293 17.72 3.30 31.26
CA TYR A 293 16.55 4.14 31.51
C TYR A 293 15.28 3.50 30.94
N LEU A 294 15.28 3.15 29.65
CA LEU A 294 14.11 2.58 28.97
C LEU A 294 13.71 1.23 29.58
N LYS A 295 14.68 0.35 29.88
CA LYS A 295 14.45 -0.94 30.54
C LYS A 295 13.89 -0.79 31.94
N GLY A 296 14.44 0.15 32.72
CA GLY A 296 13.96 0.44 34.07
C GLY A 296 12.52 0.92 34.12
N ASN A 297 11.95 1.36 32.99
CA ASN A 297 10.56 1.79 32.87
C ASN A 297 9.61 0.72 32.30
N ILE A 298 10.08 -0.49 31.98
CA ILE A 298 9.21 -1.59 31.49
C ILE A 298 8.34 -2.11 32.64
N GLU A 299 8.96 -2.53 33.75
CA GLU A 299 8.30 -2.84 35.03
C GLU A 299 8.65 -1.77 36.08
N GLY A 300 8.48 -0.49 35.71
CA GLY A 300 8.81 0.67 36.54
C GLY A 300 8.23 1.98 35.98
N GLY A 301 8.38 3.08 36.72
CA GLY A 301 7.96 4.41 36.30
C GLY A 301 6.43 4.64 36.32
N GLU A 302 5.92 5.45 35.40
CA GLU A 302 4.47 5.73 35.30
C GLU A 302 3.69 4.43 35.05
N GLY A 303 2.67 4.15 35.86
CA GLY A 303 1.85 2.94 35.74
C GLY A 303 2.38 1.71 36.47
N PHE A 304 3.55 1.81 37.11
CA PHE A 304 4.08 0.78 38.01
C PHE A 304 4.40 1.38 39.38
N ASP A 305 5.38 2.29 39.46
CA ASP A 305 5.79 2.92 40.71
C ASP A 305 4.85 4.05 41.12
N TRP A 306 4.41 4.84 40.13
CA TRP A 306 3.68 6.08 40.35
C TRP A 306 2.72 6.42 39.21
N PHE A 307 1.85 7.39 39.44
CA PHE A 307 0.94 7.98 38.45
C PHE A 307 0.82 9.50 38.66
N TYR A 308 0.24 10.20 37.69
CA TYR A 308 -0.13 11.60 37.83
C TYR A 308 -1.61 11.75 38.18
N ALA A 309 -1.90 12.40 39.32
CA ALA A 309 -3.27 12.59 39.78
C ALA A 309 -4.10 13.55 38.89
N HIS A 310 -3.43 14.47 38.20
CA HIS A 310 -4.03 15.42 37.26
C HIS A 310 -2.94 16.07 36.39
N GLU A 311 -3.33 16.81 35.35
CA GLU A 311 -2.39 17.38 34.38
C GLU A 311 -1.36 18.35 34.99
N ASN A 312 -1.78 19.22 35.93
CA ASN A 312 -0.81 20.12 36.59
C ASN A 312 0.29 19.37 37.38
N ALA A 313 0.00 18.15 37.87
CA ALA A 313 0.99 17.33 38.56
C ALA A 313 1.97 16.74 37.54
N ARG A 314 1.46 16.39 36.35
CA ARG A 314 2.29 15.96 35.22
C ARG A 314 3.26 17.05 34.79
N GLU A 315 2.78 18.29 34.59
CA GLU A 315 3.64 19.42 34.19
C GLU A 315 4.77 19.71 35.20
N ALA A 316 4.49 19.54 36.49
CA ALA A 316 5.48 19.75 37.56
C ALA A 316 6.26 18.47 37.96
N GLN A 317 6.07 17.35 37.26
CA GLN A 317 6.59 16.02 37.63
C GLN A 317 6.32 15.60 39.09
N ILE A 318 5.16 15.99 39.64
CA ILE A 318 4.69 15.54 40.96
C ILE A 318 4.11 14.13 40.83
N ARG A 319 4.97 13.13 41.04
CA ARG A 319 4.67 11.69 40.91
C ARG A 319 4.02 11.14 42.19
N SER A 320 2.79 10.64 42.09
CA SER A 320 2.07 10.02 43.22
C SER A 320 2.29 8.51 43.23
N PRO A 321 2.69 7.88 44.35
CA PRO A 321 2.93 6.43 44.39
C PRO A 321 1.67 5.62 44.13
N ILE A 322 1.81 4.46 43.46
CA ILE A 322 0.74 3.46 43.33
C ILE A 322 0.85 2.49 44.50
N SER A 323 -0.13 2.54 45.40
CA SER A 323 -0.18 1.66 46.57
C SER A 323 -1.61 1.29 46.95
N ASP A 324 -1.81 0.02 47.26
CA ASP A 324 -3.00 -0.53 47.90
C ASP A 324 -2.75 -0.73 49.40
N GLU A 325 -2.98 0.31 50.18
CA GLU A 325 -2.77 0.26 51.64
C GLU A 325 -3.72 -0.74 52.34
N ALA A 326 -4.85 -1.09 51.72
CA ALA A 326 -5.88 -1.92 52.34
C ALA A 326 -5.53 -3.42 52.32
N HIS A 327 -4.97 -3.92 51.22
CA HIS A 327 -4.69 -5.35 51.04
C HIS A 327 -3.25 -5.67 50.61
N GLY A 328 -2.43 -4.66 50.32
CA GLY A 328 -1.05 -4.85 49.84
C GLY A 328 -0.98 -5.47 48.45
N GLU A 329 -2.03 -5.31 47.65
CA GLU A 329 -2.15 -5.83 46.28
C GLU A 329 -1.96 -4.68 45.27
N ASP A 330 -0.87 -3.92 45.38
CA ASP A 330 -0.61 -2.76 44.52
C ASP A 330 -0.71 -3.09 43.02
N TRP A 331 -0.32 -4.31 42.65
CA TRP A 331 -0.28 -4.82 41.29
C TRP A 331 -1.60 -4.69 40.53
N ILE A 332 -2.75 -4.74 41.22
CA ILE A 332 -4.05 -4.59 40.54
C ILE A 332 -4.24 -3.20 39.94
N TYR A 333 -3.52 -2.19 40.45
CA TYR A 333 -3.54 -0.81 39.96
C TYR A 333 -2.36 -0.50 39.02
N ARG A 334 -1.45 -1.47 38.79
CA ARG A 334 -0.27 -1.33 37.94
C ARG A 334 -0.48 -2.00 36.60
N TYR A 335 -0.89 -1.24 35.58
CA TYR A 335 -1.05 -1.77 34.22
C TYR A 335 0.26 -2.23 33.55
N LYS A 336 1.40 -2.02 34.21
CA LYS A 336 2.71 -2.52 33.78
C LYS A 336 3.11 -3.84 34.44
N ASP A 337 2.45 -4.23 35.53
CA ASP A 337 2.84 -5.37 36.37
C ASP A 337 2.33 -6.69 35.78
N LEU A 338 2.85 -7.01 34.59
CA LEU A 338 2.48 -8.21 33.83
C LEU A 338 2.76 -9.48 34.64
N ASN A 339 3.88 -9.53 35.36
CA ASN A 339 4.25 -10.68 36.16
C ASN A 339 3.26 -10.95 37.30
N SER A 340 2.92 -9.95 38.11
CA SER A 340 2.00 -10.15 39.22
C SER A 340 0.59 -10.48 38.72
N TRP A 341 0.11 -9.78 37.68
CA TRP A 341 -1.17 -10.10 37.06
C TRP A 341 -1.21 -11.54 36.53
N TRP A 342 -0.18 -11.96 35.79
CA TRP A 342 -0.14 -13.30 35.23
C TRP A 342 -0.01 -14.41 36.28
N SER A 343 0.70 -14.15 37.39
CA SER A 343 1.12 -15.18 38.35
C SER A 343 0.30 -15.27 39.63
N LEU A 344 -0.65 -14.35 39.88
CA LEU A 344 -1.44 -14.29 41.10
C LEU A 344 -2.93 -14.57 40.87
N PRO A 345 -3.65 -15.08 41.90
CA PRO A 345 -5.10 -15.23 41.82
C PRO A 345 -5.80 -13.86 41.81
N HIS A 346 -6.74 -13.69 40.89
CA HIS A 346 -7.49 -12.44 40.75
C HIS A 346 -8.70 -12.41 41.67
N HIS A 347 -8.87 -11.32 42.41
CA HIS A 347 -10.02 -11.10 43.29
C HIS A 347 -10.61 -9.73 43.02
N GLU A 348 -11.84 -9.69 42.53
CA GLU A 348 -12.53 -8.42 42.28
C GLU A 348 -12.69 -7.60 43.56
N ARG A 349 -12.77 -6.28 43.39
CA ARG A 349 -13.21 -5.35 44.42
C ARG A 349 -14.56 -4.80 44.01
N VAL A 350 -15.56 -5.01 44.85
CA VAL A 350 -16.90 -4.42 44.67
C VAL A 350 -17.13 -3.43 45.80
N GLY A 351 -17.36 -2.16 45.46
CA GLY A 351 -17.40 -1.06 46.43
C GLY A 351 -16.07 -0.87 47.17
N GLY A 352 -14.94 -1.20 46.53
CA GLY A 352 -13.61 -1.21 47.16
C GLY A 352 -13.35 -2.41 48.09
N VAL A 353 -14.29 -3.34 48.25
CA VAL A 353 -14.15 -4.51 49.13
C VAL A 353 -13.69 -5.71 48.31
N ARG A 354 -12.54 -6.29 48.68
CA ARG A 354 -11.99 -7.50 48.06
C ARG A 354 -12.90 -8.72 48.26
N ASN A 355 -13.26 -9.37 47.16
CA ASN A 355 -14.01 -10.62 47.18
C ASN A 355 -13.16 -11.78 47.73
N TRP A 356 -13.79 -12.67 48.50
CA TRP A 356 -13.12 -13.86 49.05
C TRP A 356 -12.84 -14.92 47.99
N ILE A 357 -13.77 -15.07 47.04
CA ILE A 357 -13.65 -16.02 45.93
C ILE A 357 -12.87 -15.34 44.82
N ALA A 358 -11.86 -16.03 44.28
CA ALA A 358 -11.13 -15.58 43.11
C ALA A 358 -11.98 -15.70 41.84
N THR A 359 -11.63 -14.99 40.78
CA THR A 359 -12.23 -15.18 39.46
C THR A 359 -11.85 -16.56 38.89
N ASN A 360 -12.30 -16.84 37.66
CA ASN A 360 -11.95 -18.07 36.95
C ASN A 360 -10.51 -18.08 36.41
N TRP A 361 -9.75 -16.98 36.53
CA TRP A 361 -8.35 -16.95 36.11
C TRP A 361 -7.53 -17.97 36.88
N VAL A 362 -6.82 -18.82 36.14
CA VAL A 362 -5.85 -19.75 36.70
C VAL A 362 -4.47 -19.13 36.52
N PRO A 363 -3.76 -18.82 37.62
CA PRO A 363 -2.44 -18.20 37.53
C PRO A 363 -1.49 -19.03 36.66
N ARG A 364 -0.74 -18.34 35.79
CA ARG A 364 0.25 -18.93 34.87
C ARG A 364 -0.31 -19.88 33.82
N SER A 365 -1.61 -19.88 33.59
CA SER A 365 -2.26 -20.89 32.74
C SER A 365 -2.06 -20.68 31.24
N LYS A 366 -1.77 -19.46 30.79
CA LYS A 366 -1.61 -19.11 29.37
C LYS A 366 -0.44 -18.15 29.15
N PRO A 367 0.28 -18.22 28.03
CA PRO A 367 1.30 -17.24 27.68
C PRO A 367 0.66 -15.89 27.31
N ILE A 368 1.43 -14.83 27.48
CA ILE A 368 1.17 -13.48 26.98
C ILE A 368 1.86 -13.35 25.63
N TRP A 369 1.10 -12.93 24.62
CA TRP A 369 1.62 -12.56 23.32
C TRP A 369 1.49 -11.05 23.15
N PHE A 370 2.58 -10.40 22.76
CA PHE A 370 2.51 -9.01 22.33
C PHE A 370 2.02 -8.98 20.88
N THR A 371 0.69 -8.88 20.72
CA THR A 371 0.02 -8.86 19.41
C THR A 371 0.33 -7.59 18.64
N GLU A 372 0.69 -6.51 19.33
CA GLU A 372 1.35 -5.33 18.78
C GLU A 372 2.36 -4.78 19.80
N ILE A 373 3.52 -4.32 19.32
CA ILE A 373 4.48 -3.46 20.04
C ILE A 373 5.02 -2.41 19.06
N GLY A 374 5.38 -1.25 19.56
CA GLY A 374 6.08 -0.25 18.76
C GLY A 374 5.98 1.13 19.35
N CYS A 375 6.80 2.05 18.85
CA CYS A 375 6.56 3.47 18.98
C CYS A 375 6.80 4.14 17.63
N ALA A 376 6.16 5.30 17.45
CA ALA A 376 6.38 6.15 16.30
C ALA A 376 7.85 6.57 16.20
N ALA A 377 8.37 6.70 14.97
CA ALA A 377 9.69 7.29 14.70
C ALA A 377 9.65 8.82 14.83
N ILE A 378 9.30 9.27 16.02
CA ILE A 378 9.10 10.67 16.37
C ILE A 378 9.82 10.95 17.69
N ASN A 379 10.31 12.17 17.86
CA ASN A 379 10.99 12.62 19.07
C ASN A 379 10.17 12.24 20.31
N LYS A 380 10.82 11.63 21.31
CA LYS A 380 10.17 11.17 22.56
C LYS A 380 8.98 10.22 22.33
N GLY A 381 8.99 9.45 21.24
CA GLY A 381 8.02 8.39 20.95
C GLY A 381 7.71 7.47 22.13
N THR A 382 8.72 7.20 22.95
CA THR A 382 8.61 6.33 24.14
C THR A 382 7.78 6.91 25.29
N ASN A 383 7.54 8.23 25.32
CA ASN A 383 6.66 8.87 26.32
C ASN A 383 5.19 8.49 26.12
N GLN A 384 4.78 8.24 24.87
CA GLN A 384 3.43 7.78 24.51
C GLN A 384 3.47 6.91 23.25
N PRO A 385 3.90 5.65 23.34
CA PRO A 385 4.08 4.78 22.18
C PRO A 385 2.80 4.53 21.36
N ASN A 386 1.64 4.73 21.98
CA ASN A 386 0.31 4.56 21.38
C ASN A 386 -0.12 5.74 20.48
N ARG A 387 0.68 6.81 20.38
CA ARG A 387 0.32 7.99 19.56
C ARG A 387 0.74 7.80 18.11
N PHE A 388 -0.26 7.77 17.23
CA PHE A 388 -0.10 7.75 15.78
C PHE A 388 -0.30 9.18 15.26
N LEU A 389 0.67 9.70 14.52
CA LEU A 389 0.51 10.98 13.85
C LEU A 389 -0.12 10.73 12.48
N ASP A 390 -1.42 10.99 12.37
CA ASP A 390 -2.20 10.92 11.13
C ASP A 390 -3.14 12.12 11.10
N VAL A 391 -2.87 13.12 10.25
CA VAL A 391 -3.57 14.42 10.31
C VAL A 391 -5.09 14.33 10.13
N GLU A 392 -5.57 13.24 9.52
CA GLU A 392 -7.00 13.02 9.24
C GLU A 392 -7.76 12.42 10.44
N SER A 393 -7.06 11.79 11.40
CA SER A 393 -7.70 11.10 12.51
C SER A 393 -7.92 12.00 13.73
N SER A 394 -9.07 11.86 14.40
CA SER A 394 -9.32 12.49 15.71
C SER A 394 -8.44 11.97 16.85
N GLU A 395 -7.79 10.81 16.67
CA GLU A 395 -6.86 10.24 17.67
C GLU A 395 -5.40 10.65 17.43
N SER A 396 -5.18 11.45 16.37
CA SER A 396 -3.88 11.99 15.99
C SER A 396 -3.27 12.84 17.08
N GLY A 397 -1.97 12.68 17.27
CA GLY A 397 -1.21 13.54 18.16
C GLY A 397 0.26 13.17 18.21
N ILE A 398 1.05 14.13 18.68
CA ILE A 398 2.45 13.88 19.00
C ILE A 398 2.57 13.36 20.45
N PRO A 399 3.60 12.57 20.77
CA PRO A 399 3.83 12.13 22.14
C PRO A 399 4.01 13.31 23.10
N ARG A 400 3.68 13.09 24.38
CA ARG A 400 3.91 14.07 25.45
C ARG A 400 5.33 14.64 25.41
N TYR A 401 5.40 15.97 25.46
CA TYR A 401 6.65 16.75 25.45
C TYR A 401 7.51 16.62 24.19
N SER A 402 7.02 15.92 23.16
CA SER A 402 7.67 15.83 21.85
C SER A 402 7.68 17.18 21.14
N ASN A 403 8.72 17.44 20.36
CA ASN A 403 8.73 18.53 19.38
C ASN A 403 8.13 18.11 18.01
N GLY A 404 7.74 16.84 17.85
CA GLY A 404 7.10 16.32 16.64
C GLY A 404 8.05 15.97 15.49
N PHE A 405 9.36 16.13 15.67
CA PHE A 405 10.35 15.83 14.62
C PHE A 405 10.58 14.33 14.47
N ARG A 406 10.99 13.91 13.27
CA ARG A 406 11.35 12.51 12.99
C ARG A 406 12.52 12.06 13.85
N ASP A 407 12.41 10.85 14.40
CA ASP A 407 13.44 10.23 15.22
C ASP A 407 13.41 8.69 15.08
N ASP A 408 14.09 8.17 14.05
CA ASP A 408 14.20 6.73 13.79
C ASP A 408 15.01 6.01 14.89
N LEU A 409 15.93 6.71 15.56
CA LEU A 409 16.74 6.13 16.64
C LEU A 409 15.87 5.81 17.87
N MET A 410 14.90 6.68 18.17
CA MET A 410 13.97 6.43 19.27
C MET A 410 13.19 5.13 19.09
N GLN A 411 12.67 4.90 17.88
CA GLN A 411 11.97 3.65 17.53
C GLN A 411 12.88 2.43 17.69
N MET A 412 14.12 2.50 17.21
CA MET A 412 15.09 1.41 17.37
C MET A 412 15.37 1.12 18.85
N LYS A 413 15.61 2.15 19.66
CA LYS A 413 15.96 1.99 21.09
C LYS A 413 14.78 1.48 21.92
N TYR A 414 13.55 1.87 21.60
CA TYR A 414 12.34 1.29 22.18
C TYR A 414 12.28 -0.23 21.96
N LEU A 415 12.45 -0.67 20.72
CA LEU A 415 12.41 -2.10 20.38
C LEU A 415 13.58 -2.85 21.02
N GLU A 416 14.79 -2.29 20.98
CA GLU A 416 15.96 -2.87 21.62
C GLU A 416 15.74 -3.07 23.13
N ALA A 417 15.17 -2.07 23.82
CA ALA A 417 14.87 -2.16 25.24
C ALA A 417 13.87 -3.28 25.55
N LEU A 418 12.72 -3.33 24.84
CA LEU A 418 11.72 -4.38 25.03
C LEU A 418 12.28 -5.78 24.77
N TYR A 419 12.93 -5.98 23.62
CA TYR A 419 13.43 -7.30 23.24
C TYR A 419 14.52 -7.79 24.18
N SER A 420 15.45 -6.93 24.58
CA SER A 420 16.54 -7.35 25.47
C SER A 420 16.07 -7.54 26.91
N TYR A 421 15.04 -6.83 27.38
CA TYR A 421 14.47 -7.02 28.71
C TYR A 421 13.73 -8.35 28.85
N TRP A 422 12.81 -8.66 27.93
CA TRP A 422 11.96 -9.85 28.01
C TRP A 422 12.65 -11.14 27.55
N LYS A 423 13.76 -11.04 26.80
CA LYS A 423 14.63 -12.19 26.52
C LYS A 423 15.49 -12.60 27.72
N ASP A 424 15.67 -11.72 28.69
CA ASP A 424 16.30 -12.09 29.94
C ASP A 424 15.30 -12.87 30.81
N GLU A 425 15.54 -14.18 30.96
CA GLU A 425 14.69 -15.09 31.73
C GLU A 425 14.58 -14.68 33.22
N THR A 426 15.46 -13.80 33.73
CA THR A 426 15.30 -13.27 35.09
C THR A 426 14.07 -12.37 35.23
N ASN A 427 13.64 -11.72 34.14
CA ASN A 427 12.50 -10.82 34.11
C ASN A 427 11.23 -11.51 33.55
N ASN A 428 11.40 -12.65 32.89
CA ASN A 428 10.32 -13.36 32.19
C ASN A 428 10.13 -14.76 32.79
N PRO A 429 9.25 -14.93 33.80
CA PRO A 429 9.16 -16.18 34.56
C PRO A 429 8.55 -17.33 33.76
N TYR A 430 8.91 -18.56 34.14
CA TYR A 430 8.46 -19.80 33.51
C TYR A 430 7.14 -20.34 34.07
N SER A 431 6.30 -20.96 33.22
CA SER A 431 5.15 -21.76 33.60
C SER A 431 5.31 -23.23 33.27
N GLU A 432 5.10 -24.08 34.27
CA GLU A 432 5.03 -25.52 34.11
C GLU A 432 3.70 -25.99 33.49
N LEU A 433 2.68 -25.12 33.38
CA LEU A 433 1.35 -25.50 32.87
C LEU A 433 1.33 -25.67 31.35
N TYR A 434 2.08 -24.84 30.62
CA TYR A 434 2.22 -24.91 29.17
C TYR A 434 3.67 -25.05 28.69
N ASP A 435 4.62 -25.20 29.61
CA ASP A 435 6.05 -25.43 29.32
C ASP A 435 6.70 -24.27 28.54
N GLY A 436 6.57 -23.04 29.06
CA GLY A 436 7.10 -21.83 28.40
C GLY A 436 7.20 -20.61 29.31
N LEU A 437 7.79 -19.52 28.77
CA LEU A 437 7.93 -18.23 29.46
C LEU A 437 6.62 -17.44 29.42
N MET A 438 6.40 -16.58 30.43
CA MET A 438 5.24 -15.72 30.56
C MET A 438 4.96 -14.90 29.30
N VAL A 439 5.94 -14.13 28.83
CA VAL A 439 5.87 -13.40 27.57
C VAL A 439 6.58 -14.21 26.50
N ASP A 440 5.86 -14.67 25.48
CA ASP A 440 6.47 -15.36 24.35
C ASP A 440 7.02 -14.36 23.34
N MET A 441 8.32 -14.04 23.47
CA MET A 441 8.99 -13.10 22.56
C MET A 441 9.16 -13.63 21.13
N SER A 442 8.89 -14.92 20.85
CA SER A 442 8.77 -15.40 19.47
C SER A 442 7.43 -15.00 18.83
N ARG A 443 6.49 -14.49 19.64
CA ARG A 443 5.15 -14.01 19.29
C ARG A 443 4.97 -12.53 19.67
N ALA A 444 6.05 -11.76 19.63
CA ALA A 444 6.03 -10.30 19.75
C ALA A 444 6.01 -9.65 18.35
N HIS A 445 4.89 -9.02 18.00
CA HIS A 445 4.65 -8.49 16.66
C HIS A 445 4.87 -6.98 16.63
N VAL A 446 5.84 -6.52 15.85
CA VAL A 446 6.12 -5.09 15.74
C VAL A 446 5.17 -4.42 14.74
N TRP A 447 4.46 -3.39 15.21
CA TRP A 447 3.65 -2.53 14.36
C TRP A 447 4.55 -1.41 13.79
N ALA A 448 4.65 -1.21 12.47
CA ALA A 448 4.02 -1.99 11.39
C ALA A 448 4.97 -2.28 10.22
N TRP A 449 4.71 -3.39 9.53
CA TRP A 449 5.31 -3.70 8.23
C TRP A 449 4.26 -3.56 7.13
N ASP A 450 4.48 -2.65 6.18
CA ASP A 450 3.57 -2.42 5.06
C ASP A 450 3.79 -3.42 3.92
N ALA A 451 2.71 -3.87 3.29
CA ALA A 451 2.77 -4.74 2.12
C ALA A 451 3.13 -3.98 0.84
N ARG A 452 2.94 -2.65 0.80
CA ARG A 452 3.36 -1.81 -0.32
C ARG A 452 4.90 -1.79 -0.39
N PRO A 453 5.49 -1.93 -1.59
CA PRO A 453 6.94 -2.07 -1.72
C PRO A 453 7.66 -0.75 -1.43
N PHE A 454 8.70 -0.81 -0.60
CA PHE A 454 9.65 0.28 -0.41
C PHE A 454 10.70 0.30 -1.55
N PRO A 455 11.16 1.48 -2.02
CA PRO A 455 10.86 2.82 -1.56
C PRO A 455 9.63 3.44 -2.25
N PHE A 456 8.87 2.65 -3.03
CA PHE A 456 7.72 3.20 -3.73
C PHE A 456 6.75 3.77 -2.72
N PHE A 457 6.28 3.00 -1.74
CA PHE A 457 5.73 3.58 -0.51
C PHE A 457 6.91 3.98 0.39
N PRO A 458 6.98 5.22 0.87
CA PRO A 458 5.92 6.27 0.86
C PRO A 458 5.90 7.23 -0.35
N ASN A 459 6.88 7.15 -1.23
CA ASN A 459 7.19 8.16 -2.25
C ASN A 459 6.20 8.32 -3.44
N LEU A 460 5.39 7.32 -3.80
CA LEU A 460 4.40 7.44 -4.89
C LEU A 460 3.07 8.04 -4.40
N THR A 461 3.11 9.31 -4.00
CA THR A 461 1.94 10.04 -3.48
C THR A 461 0.84 10.28 -4.52
N SER A 462 1.12 10.06 -5.81
CA SER A 462 0.09 10.04 -6.86
C SER A 462 -0.77 8.76 -6.85
N VAL A 463 -0.39 7.75 -6.07
CA VAL A 463 -1.09 6.46 -5.94
C VAL A 463 -1.66 6.28 -4.54
N TRP A 464 -1.01 6.80 -3.50
CA TRP A 464 -1.48 6.72 -2.11
C TRP A 464 -1.45 8.09 -1.45
N SER A 465 -2.45 8.38 -0.62
CA SER A 465 -2.61 9.65 0.10
C SER A 465 -1.82 9.71 1.41
N ASP A 466 -1.48 8.57 2.00
CA ASP A 466 -0.91 8.46 3.37
C ASP A 466 0.63 8.45 3.42
N GLY A 467 1.31 8.81 2.33
CA GLY A 467 2.78 8.79 2.26
C GLY A 467 3.47 9.70 3.29
N GLU A 468 2.86 10.84 3.63
CA GLU A 468 3.42 11.81 4.58
C GLU A 468 3.54 11.25 6.02
N ASN A 469 2.66 10.31 6.37
CA ASN A 469 2.62 9.71 7.71
C ASN A 469 3.82 8.79 7.96
N TYR A 470 4.46 8.23 6.91
CA TYR A 470 5.58 7.29 7.05
C TYR A 470 6.71 7.86 7.90
N ALA A 471 7.14 9.09 7.61
CA ALA A 471 8.34 9.68 8.20
C ALA A 471 8.29 9.74 9.74
N ARG A 472 7.09 9.87 10.32
CA ARG A 472 6.88 10.01 11.77
C ARG A 472 5.99 8.92 12.36
N GLY A 473 5.55 7.94 11.58
CA GLY A 473 4.74 6.82 12.05
C GLY A 473 5.54 5.60 12.47
N HIS A 474 4.82 4.52 12.77
CA HIS A 474 5.36 3.27 13.31
C HIS A 474 5.97 2.33 12.26
N TRP A 475 5.86 2.66 10.97
CA TRP A 475 6.36 1.80 9.89
C TRP A 475 7.84 1.43 10.05
N LEU A 476 8.12 0.15 9.85
CA LEU A 476 9.46 -0.44 9.86
C LEU A 476 10.03 -0.66 8.46
N THR A 477 9.16 -0.74 7.44
CA THR A 477 9.57 -0.97 6.05
C THR A 477 10.58 0.10 5.64
N GLY A 478 11.78 -0.30 5.19
CA GLY A 478 12.87 0.63 4.87
C GLY A 478 13.79 1.01 6.05
N ARG A 479 13.35 0.85 7.30
CA ARG A 479 14.13 1.21 8.51
C ARG A 479 14.89 0.05 9.15
N THR A 480 14.40 -1.19 8.98
CA THR A 480 14.95 -2.39 9.63
C THR A 480 16.40 -2.73 9.26
N ALA A 481 16.90 -2.20 8.14
CA ALA A 481 18.29 -2.41 7.71
C ALA A 481 19.29 -1.46 8.40
N ASN A 482 18.82 -0.39 9.04
CA ASN A 482 19.68 0.61 9.66
C ASN A 482 20.43 0.02 10.86
N GLN A 483 21.63 0.54 11.14
CA GLN A 483 22.49 0.07 12.23
C GLN A 483 22.70 1.14 13.31
N PRO A 484 22.80 0.78 14.60
CA PRO A 484 23.25 1.70 15.63
C PRO A 484 24.66 2.22 15.32
N LEU A 485 24.90 3.51 15.55
CA LEU A 485 26.22 4.12 15.39
C LEU A 485 27.29 3.45 16.26
N ALA A 486 26.91 3.05 17.49
CA ALA A 486 27.76 2.31 18.41
C ALA A 486 28.37 1.06 17.74
N ASP A 487 27.53 0.20 17.18
CA ASP A 487 27.95 -1.06 16.54
C ASP A 487 28.89 -0.82 15.36
N VAL A 488 28.62 0.20 14.54
CA VAL A 488 29.47 0.55 13.39
C VAL A 488 30.85 1.04 13.85
N VAL A 489 30.91 1.87 14.90
CA VAL A 489 32.18 2.36 15.46
C VAL A 489 32.95 1.22 16.12
N GLU A 490 32.28 0.32 16.84
CA GLU A 490 32.89 -0.87 17.41
C GLU A 490 33.48 -1.77 16.33
N GLU A 491 32.74 -2.02 15.25
CA GLU A 491 33.23 -2.85 14.14
C GLU A 491 34.51 -2.26 13.52
N ILE A 492 34.55 -0.95 13.28
CA ILE A 492 35.73 -0.27 12.75
C ILE A 492 36.93 -0.41 13.71
N CYS A 493 36.71 -0.23 15.01
CA CYS A 493 37.75 -0.39 16.03
C CYS A 493 38.26 -1.84 16.11
N GLN A 494 37.34 -2.82 16.10
CA GLN A 494 37.66 -4.24 16.14
C GLN A 494 38.50 -4.66 14.92
N ARG A 495 38.13 -4.20 13.71
CA ARG A 495 38.92 -4.41 12.48
C ARG A 495 40.34 -3.82 12.58
N ALA A 496 40.51 -2.74 13.33
CA ALA A 496 41.81 -2.13 13.62
C ALA A 496 42.61 -2.87 14.72
N GLY A 497 42.03 -3.89 15.35
CA GLY A 497 42.62 -4.65 16.45
C GLY A 497 42.37 -4.06 17.83
N LEU A 498 41.50 -3.05 17.96
CA LEU A 498 41.12 -2.47 19.25
C LEU A 498 39.79 -3.08 19.71
N VAL A 499 39.81 -3.80 20.83
CA VAL A 499 38.65 -4.44 21.44
C VAL A 499 38.34 -3.81 22.80
N GLY A 500 37.07 -3.84 23.22
CA GLY A 500 36.65 -3.32 24.52
C GLY A 500 36.61 -1.78 24.59
N VAL A 501 36.35 -1.11 23.47
CA VAL A 501 35.99 0.31 23.46
C VAL A 501 34.67 0.53 24.20
N ASP A 502 34.43 1.77 24.65
CA ASP A 502 33.16 2.17 25.25
C ASP A 502 32.34 2.97 24.24
N THR A 503 31.12 2.53 23.95
CA THR A 503 30.15 3.20 23.08
C THR A 503 28.80 3.36 23.78
N SER A 504 28.75 3.15 25.10
CA SER A 504 27.49 3.17 25.88
C SER A 504 26.77 4.52 25.85
N GLU A 505 27.51 5.61 25.61
CA GLU A 505 26.98 6.97 25.43
C GLU A 505 27.09 7.46 23.98
N LEU A 506 27.17 6.53 23.01
CA LEU A 506 27.19 6.84 21.58
C LEU A 506 25.85 6.50 20.92
N TYR A 507 25.12 7.55 20.58
CA TYR A 507 23.79 7.55 20.01
C TYR A 507 23.82 8.06 18.56
N GLY A 508 23.19 7.32 17.67
CA GLY A 508 23.08 7.66 16.26
C GLY A 508 22.59 6.49 15.44
N MET A 509 22.08 6.78 14.25
CA MET A 509 21.56 5.79 13.31
C MET A 509 22.32 5.88 11.99
N VAL A 510 22.89 4.76 11.53
CA VAL A 510 23.60 4.66 10.25
C VAL A 510 22.73 3.89 9.26
N ARG A 511 22.23 4.58 8.22
CA ARG A 511 21.38 3.97 7.17
C ARG A 511 22.18 3.19 6.13
N GLY A 512 23.39 3.65 5.85
CA GLY A 512 24.31 3.01 4.93
C GLY A 512 25.65 3.73 4.96
N TYR A 513 26.73 2.97 5.01
CA TYR A 513 28.08 3.51 4.99
C TYR A 513 28.97 2.67 4.07
N VAL A 514 29.54 3.30 3.04
CA VAL A 514 30.48 2.65 2.12
C VAL A 514 31.89 3.10 2.46
N LEU A 515 32.70 2.14 2.92
CA LEU A 515 34.12 2.33 3.15
C LEU A 515 34.93 2.00 1.90
N PRO A 516 35.90 2.84 1.50
CA PRO A 516 36.93 2.45 0.55
C PRO A 516 37.79 1.30 1.11
N ASP A 517 38.20 0.35 0.24
CA ASP A 517 38.98 -0.83 0.65
C ASP A 517 40.37 -0.53 1.24
N ILE A 518 40.87 0.71 1.15
CA ILE A 518 42.22 1.10 1.56
C ILE A 518 42.20 2.42 2.35
N GLU A 519 41.91 2.36 3.64
CA GLU A 519 42.10 3.49 4.56
C GLU A 519 42.34 3.06 6.01
N THR A 520 42.79 3.98 6.84
CA THR A 520 43.00 3.74 8.28
C THR A 520 41.67 3.82 9.02
N ALA A 521 41.51 3.09 10.13
CA ALA A 521 40.32 3.17 10.98
C ALA A 521 39.97 4.61 11.43
N ARG A 522 40.99 5.44 11.69
CA ARG A 522 40.78 6.87 12.00
C ARG A 522 40.11 7.62 10.84
N ALA A 523 40.54 7.35 9.60
CA ALA A 523 39.97 7.96 8.42
C ALA A 523 38.52 7.50 8.21
N SER A 524 38.23 6.22 8.47
CA SER A 524 36.86 5.67 8.44
C SER A 524 35.96 6.22 9.56
N LEU A 525 36.50 6.55 10.73
CA LEU A 525 35.72 7.16 11.82
C LEU A 525 35.44 8.64 11.58
N GLN A 526 36.30 9.35 10.85
CA GLN A 526 36.22 10.82 10.73
C GLN A 526 34.89 11.32 10.12
N PRO A 527 34.34 10.73 9.04
CA PRO A 527 33.01 11.11 8.53
C PRO A 527 31.90 10.90 9.56
N LEU A 528 31.93 9.79 10.32
CA LEU A 528 30.96 9.52 11.37
C LEU A 528 31.06 10.56 12.50
N MET A 529 32.29 10.86 12.96
CA MET A 529 32.53 11.87 14.00
C MET A 529 32.00 13.25 13.59
N LEU A 530 32.18 13.63 12.33
CA LEU A 530 31.66 14.89 11.79
C LEU A 530 30.14 14.88 11.61
N ALA A 531 29.55 13.77 11.15
CA ALA A 531 28.11 13.65 10.90
C ALA A 531 27.28 13.61 12.19
N TYR A 532 27.71 12.83 13.18
CA TYR A 532 26.94 12.62 14.43
C TYR A 532 27.48 13.45 15.61
N GLY A 533 28.56 14.21 15.41
CA GLY A 533 29.09 15.13 16.41
C GLY A 533 29.55 14.43 17.69
N PHE A 534 30.41 13.42 17.59
CA PHE A 534 30.95 12.70 18.74
C PHE A 534 32.46 12.80 18.86
N ASP A 535 32.95 12.59 20.09
CA ASP A 535 34.36 12.59 20.40
C ASP A 535 34.86 11.17 20.70
N ALA A 536 36.14 10.92 20.42
CA ALA A 536 36.86 9.70 20.79
C ALA A 536 37.87 10.07 21.88
N ILE A 537 37.58 9.70 23.12
CA ILE A 537 38.26 10.17 24.31
C ILE A 537 39.02 9.00 24.94
N GLU A 538 40.28 9.21 25.30
CA GLU A 538 41.01 8.22 26.09
C GLU A 538 40.87 8.54 27.58
N ARG A 539 40.54 7.51 28.36
CA ARG A 539 40.52 7.52 29.82
C ARG A 539 41.01 6.18 30.34
N GLU A 540 42.05 6.21 31.16
CA GLU A 540 42.57 5.04 31.88
C GLU A 540 42.88 3.82 30.98
N GLY A 541 43.33 4.05 29.75
CA GLY A 541 43.64 3.04 28.74
C GLY A 541 42.43 2.55 27.94
N LYS A 542 41.23 3.10 28.15
CA LYS A 542 40.01 2.80 27.37
C LYS A 542 39.67 3.97 26.46
N LEU A 543 39.32 3.66 25.20
CA LEU A 543 38.69 4.65 24.31
C LEU A 543 37.19 4.66 24.55
N ILE A 544 36.67 5.85 24.85
CA ILE A 544 35.27 6.15 25.09
C ILE A 544 34.79 7.02 23.93
N PHE A 545 33.70 6.59 23.30
CA PHE A 545 33.02 7.35 22.26
C PHE A 545 31.71 7.90 22.83
N ARG A 546 31.52 9.21 22.72
CA ARG A 546 30.38 9.92 23.31
C ARG A 546 29.94 11.07 22.43
N ASN A 547 28.63 11.23 22.20
CA ASN A 547 28.11 12.41 21.51
C ASN A 547 28.41 13.69 22.29
N ARG A 548 28.64 14.78 21.57
CA ARG A 548 28.71 16.11 22.16
C ARG A 548 27.31 16.58 22.50
N ASN A 549 27.13 17.16 23.68
CA ASN A 549 25.84 17.67 24.15
C ASN A 549 25.90 19.12 24.68
N GLY A 550 27.10 19.68 24.90
CA GLY A 550 27.29 21.02 25.46
C GLY A 550 26.82 21.18 26.92
N ARG A 551 26.39 20.10 27.58
CA ARG A 551 25.97 20.10 28.99
C ARG A 551 27.20 20.23 29.87
N ARG A 552 27.06 20.92 31.00
CA ARG A 552 28.19 21.16 31.91
C ARG A 552 28.55 19.87 32.66
N ASP A 553 29.82 19.49 32.63
CA ASP A 553 30.37 18.41 33.47
C ASP A 553 30.92 18.98 34.79
N PHE A 554 31.53 20.17 34.74
CA PHE A 554 32.14 20.84 35.90
C PHE A 554 31.85 22.34 35.89
N GLU A 555 31.72 22.94 37.07
CA GLU A 555 31.66 24.40 37.27
C GLU A 555 32.97 24.87 37.90
N TYR A 556 33.60 25.88 37.30
CA TYR A 556 34.86 26.45 37.78
C TYR A 556 34.87 27.97 37.76
N GLU A 557 35.36 28.54 38.84
CA GLU A 557 35.68 29.96 38.94
C GLU A 557 37.17 30.21 38.65
N ALA A 558 37.48 31.43 38.19
CA ALA A 558 38.86 31.87 38.04
C ALA A 558 39.68 31.77 39.35
N SER A 559 39.03 31.88 40.51
CA SER A 559 39.65 31.75 41.83
C SER A 559 40.20 30.35 42.13
N GLN A 560 39.73 29.32 41.41
CA GLN A 560 40.10 27.92 41.58
C GLN A 560 41.20 27.48 40.60
N MET A 561 41.59 28.35 39.66
CA MET A 561 42.65 28.10 38.68
C MET A 561 44.03 28.19 39.32
N ALA A 562 44.97 27.41 38.80
CA ALA A 562 46.37 27.50 39.22
C ALA A 562 47.06 28.73 38.59
N LEU A 563 48.10 29.23 39.26
CA LEU A 563 48.91 30.36 38.81
C LEU A 563 50.33 29.89 38.50
N ASP A 564 50.80 30.12 37.28
CA ASP A 564 52.23 29.98 36.90
C ASP A 564 52.95 31.33 36.91
N GLY A 565 53.38 31.76 38.09
CA GLY A 565 54.16 33.00 38.23
C GLY A 565 53.35 34.28 37.93
N ASP A 566 53.81 35.08 36.95
CA ASP A 566 53.20 36.37 36.55
C ASP A 566 52.19 36.23 35.37
N SER A 567 51.84 35.01 34.95
CA SER A 567 50.88 34.78 33.86
C SER A 567 49.43 34.96 34.31
N ASP A 568 48.56 35.47 33.43
CA ASP A 568 47.11 35.47 33.65
C ASP A 568 46.59 34.03 33.79
N SER A 569 45.77 33.77 34.80
CA SER A 569 45.21 32.43 35.08
C SER A 569 44.24 31.92 34.00
N LEU A 570 43.77 32.83 33.14
CA LEU A 570 42.76 32.60 32.11
C LEU A 570 43.09 33.44 30.87
N SER A 571 43.29 32.80 29.73
CA SER A 571 43.53 33.44 28.43
C SER A 571 42.38 33.13 27.48
N LEU A 572 41.65 34.17 27.07
CA LEU A 572 40.60 34.08 26.05
C LEU A 572 41.16 34.45 24.67
N THR A 573 40.81 33.65 23.67
CA THR A 573 41.20 33.84 22.27
C THR A 573 39.96 33.84 21.40
N ARG A 574 39.96 34.62 20.32
CA ARG A 574 38.89 34.61 19.33
C ARG A 574 39.48 34.55 17.92
N LEU A 575 38.99 33.63 17.10
CA LEU A 575 39.41 33.49 15.71
C LEU A 575 39.03 34.72 14.87
N ALA A 576 39.85 35.00 13.85
CA ALA A 576 39.64 36.15 12.97
C ALA A 576 38.40 35.97 12.09
N GLN A 577 37.63 37.05 11.87
CA GLN A 577 36.41 37.00 11.06
C GLN A 577 36.65 36.51 9.62
N SER A 578 37.84 36.71 9.06
CA SER A 578 38.22 36.22 7.72
C SER A 578 38.39 34.71 7.63
N GLU A 579 38.51 34.02 8.76
CA GLU A 579 38.66 32.56 8.87
C GLU A 579 37.35 31.89 9.32
N THR A 580 36.32 32.68 9.62
CA THR A 580 34.99 32.22 9.99
C THR A 580 34.30 31.55 8.80
N ILE A 581 33.82 30.33 9.02
CA ILE A 581 33.01 29.61 8.04
C ILE A 581 31.63 30.29 7.93
N GLY A 582 31.31 30.77 6.73
CA GLY A 582 30.01 31.37 6.40
C GLY A 582 29.09 30.41 5.65
N ARG A 583 29.63 29.29 5.15
CA ARG A 583 28.90 28.29 4.35
C ARG A 583 29.45 26.90 4.58
N VAL A 584 28.57 25.95 4.87
CA VAL A 584 28.90 24.52 4.97
C VAL A 584 28.17 23.76 3.87
N ARG A 585 28.88 22.89 3.16
CA ARG A 585 28.35 22.02 2.12
C ARG A 585 28.73 20.57 2.37
N LEU A 586 27.74 19.70 2.28
CA LEU A 586 27.90 18.26 2.42
C LEU A 586 27.44 17.55 1.14
N ASN A 587 28.33 16.76 0.53
CA ASN A 587 27.96 15.78 -0.50
C ASN A 587 27.68 14.44 0.18
N TYR A 588 26.54 13.83 -0.14
CA TYR A 588 26.06 12.59 0.45
C TYR A 588 25.27 11.74 -0.54
N VAL A 589 24.92 10.52 -0.16
CA VAL A 589 24.04 9.62 -0.93
C VAL A 589 22.60 9.72 -0.41
N GLU A 590 21.64 9.99 -1.29
CA GLU A 590 20.21 10.06 -0.95
C GLU A 590 19.68 8.72 -0.46
N ALA A 591 19.27 8.64 0.81
CA ALA A 591 18.51 7.52 1.33
C ALA A 591 17.05 7.56 0.82
N ASP A 592 16.30 6.47 1.04
CA ASP A 592 14.86 6.37 0.77
C ASP A 592 14.45 6.56 -0.72
N GLY A 593 15.39 6.59 -1.66
CA GLY A 593 15.14 6.72 -3.11
C GLY A 593 16.11 5.89 -3.97
N ASP A 594 16.55 6.44 -5.11
CA ASP A 594 17.43 5.77 -6.08
C ASP A 594 18.94 5.78 -5.69
N PHE A 595 19.28 6.15 -4.44
CA PHE A 595 20.67 6.30 -3.98
C PHE A 595 21.52 7.27 -4.84
N ARG A 596 20.93 8.41 -5.23
CA ARG A 596 21.61 9.43 -6.04
C ARG A 596 22.53 10.29 -5.17
N ALA A 597 23.61 10.80 -5.75
CA ALA A 597 24.44 11.80 -5.08
C ALA A 597 23.67 13.13 -4.93
N ARG A 598 23.65 13.67 -3.72
CA ARG A 598 22.98 14.92 -3.34
C ARG A 598 23.92 15.85 -2.58
N ILE A 599 23.50 17.11 -2.50
CA ILE A 599 24.22 18.16 -1.79
C ILE A 599 23.27 18.85 -0.82
N ALA A 600 23.64 18.88 0.45
CA ALA A 600 23.02 19.74 1.46
C ALA A 600 23.92 20.94 1.73
N GLU A 601 23.30 22.09 2.00
CA GLU A 601 24.03 23.34 2.19
C GLU A 601 23.31 24.27 3.17
N THR A 602 24.09 24.84 4.09
CA THR A 602 23.64 25.89 5.00
C THR A 602 24.54 27.11 4.85
N VAL A 603 23.91 28.30 4.76
CA VAL A 603 24.59 29.59 4.61
C VAL A 603 24.17 30.50 5.76
N PHE A 604 25.12 31.20 6.37
CA PHE A 604 24.83 32.23 7.36
C PHE A 604 24.37 33.52 6.65
N ALA A 605 23.17 34.03 7.00
CA ALA A 605 22.49 35.08 6.23
C ALA A 605 23.24 36.42 6.13
N ASP A 606 24.03 36.79 7.15
CA ASP A 606 24.62 38.12 7.29
C ASP A 606 26.15 38.19 7.01
N ASP A 607 26.74 37.14 6.43
CA ASP A 607 28.20 37.11 6.21
C ASP A 607 28.62 37.62 4.81
N PRO A 608 29.38 38.74 4.71
CA PRO A 608 29.88 39.24 3.42
C PRO A 608 31.02 38.37 2.84
N LEU A 609 31.59 37.44 3.63
CA LEU A 609 32.67 36.54 3.23
C LEU A 609 32.19 35.08 3.29
N LEU A 610 31.97 34.47 2.12
CA LEU A 610 31.52 33.07 2.01
C LEU A 610 32.71 32.11 2.05
N VAL A 611 33.44 32.04 3.17
CA VAL A 611 34.41 30.95 3.37
C VAL A 611 33.63 29.64 3.39
N LEU A 612 33.89 28.80 2.38
CA LEU A 612 33.19 27.54 2.15
C LEU A 612 33.97 26.39 2.82
N SER A 613 33.29 25.67 3.72
CA SER A 613 33.70 24.33 4.13
C SER A 613 32.92 23.32 3.31
N GLN A 614 33.63 22.44 2.59
CA GLN A 614 33.02 21.37 1.81
C GLN A 614 33.55 20.02 2.29
N SER A 615 32.64 19.06 2.48
CA SER A 615 32.99 17.67 2.74
C SER A 615 32.12 16.70 1.95
N GLU A 616 32.59 15.48 1.85
CA GLU A 616 31.94 14.38 1.13
C GLU A 616 31.97 13.16 2.05
N PHE A 617 30.79 12.62 2.32
CA PHE A 617 30.63 11.42 3.15
C PHE A 617 30.12 10.28 2.29
N GLY A 618 30.72 9.10 2.41
CA GLY A 618 30.21 7.85 1.84
C GLY A 618 28.99 7.30 2.59
N LEU A 619 28.22 8.17 3.23
CA LEU A 619 27.07 7.86 4.08
C LEU A 619 25.78 8.16 3.33
N ALA A 620 24.76 7.34 3.58
CA ALA A 620 23.40 7.59 3.12
C ALA A 620 22.62 8.39 4.18
N PHE A 621 21.99 9.47 3.75
CA PHE A 621 21.15 10.33 4.60
C PHE A 621 19.85 10.69 3.90
N THR A 622 18.81 10.99 4.68
CA THR A 622 17.65 11.73 4.16
C THR A 622 18.05 13.19 3.89
N SER A 623 17.23 13.92 3.15
CA SER A 623 17.44 15.36 2.94
C SER A 623 17.41 16.11 4.28
N GLY A 624 16.50 15.70 5.18
CA GLY A 624 16.38 16.27 6.51
C GLY A 624 17.62 16.08 7.38
N GLU A 625 18.15 14.86 7.43
CA GLU A 625 19.37 14.52 8.18
C GLU A 625 20.58 15.31 7.65
N ALA A 626 20.77 15.34 6.33
CA ALA A 626 21.91 16.04 5.73
C ALA A 626 21.89 17.54 6.02
N ARG A 627 20.69 18.16 6.04
CA ARG A 627 20.51 19.57 6.40
C ARG A 627 20.75 19.84 7.88
N ALA A 628 20.24 18.98 8.78
CA ALA A 628 20.51 19.08 10.21
C ALA A 628 22.02 19.04 10.51
N ILE A 629 22.77 18.18 9.80
CA ILE A 629 24.23 18.09 9.92
C ILE A 629 24.91 19.39 9.51
N THR A 630 24.53 19.99 8.37
CA THR A 630 25.17 21.23 7.90
C THR A 630 24.80 22.43 8.77
N GLU A 631 23.59 22.47 9.32
CA GLU A 631 23.15 23.50 10.27
C GLU A 631 23.91 23.41 11.60
N ARG A 632 23.98 22.22 12.21
CA ARG A 632 24.78 21.98 13.42
C ARG A 632 26.24 22.35 13.19
N TRP A 633 26.84 21.89 12.09
CA TRP A 633 28.26 22.12 11.83
C TRP A 633 28.58 23.62 11.62
N LEU A 634 27.70 24.35 10.93
CA LEU A 634 27.84 25.80 10.80
C LEU A 634 27.74 26.50 12.15
N ALA A 635 26.78 26.10 13.00
CA ALA A 635 26.63 26.64 14.36
C ALA A 635 27.86 26.33 15.23
N GLU A 636 28.28 25.07 15.29
CA GLU A 636 29.46 24.63 16.04
C GLU A 636 30.71 25.42 15.66
N THR A 637 30.98 25.58 14.36
CA THR A 637 32.20 26.26 13.91
C THR A 637 32.19 27.75 14.25
N ARG A 638 31.01 28.40 14.29
CA ARG A 638 30.89 29.80 14.69
C ARG A 638 30.96 29.98 16.19
N ILE A 639 30.39 29.07 16.98
CA ILE A 639 30.48 29.09 18.44
C ILE A 639 31.93 28.83 18.87
N ALA A 640 32.59 27.83 18.29
CA ALA A 640 33.98 27.44 18.59
C ALA A 640 35.04 28.46 18.13
N GLN A 641 34.65 29.65 17.65
CA GLN A 641 35.57 30.76 17.42
C GLN A 641 36.23 31.25 18.71
N ASP A 642 35.51 31.16 19.83
CA ASP A 642 36.00 31.55 21.14
C ASP A 642 36.71 30.34 21.77
N GLY A 643 38.02 30.49 22.00
CA GLY A 643 38.85 29.50 22.69
C GLY A 643 39.33 30.03 24.03
N VAL A 644 39.57 29.14 24.98
CA VAL A 644 40.10 29.47 26.30
C VAL A 644 41.28 28.57 26.65
N THR A 645 42.29 29.15 27.29
CA THR A 645 43.42 28.44 27.87
C THR A 645 43.54 28.83 29.33
N PHE A 646 43.64 27.85 30.22
CA PHE A 646 43.83 28.08 31.65
C PHE A 646 44.58 26.91 32.28
N GLU A 647 44.97 27.06 33.54
CA GLU A 647 45.72 26.06 34.27
C GLU A 647 44.95 25.59 35.49
N LEU A 648 44.96 24.27 35.73
CA LEU A 648 44.34 23.63 36.87
C LEU A 648 45.39 23.01 37.79
N PRO A 649 45.12 22.97 39.11
CA PRO A 649 45.99 22.26 40.04
C PRO A 649 45.91 20.73 39.80
N PRO A 650 46.96 19.96 40.18
CA PRO A 650 46.93 18.50 40.13
C PRO A 650 45.75 17.85 40.87
N SER A 651 45.18 18.53 41.88
CA SER A 651 44.01 18.06 42.61
C SER A 651 42.73 18.02 41.77
N ALA A 652 42.71 18.67 40.61
CA ALA A 652 41.59 18.65 39.68
C ALA A 652 41.75 17.53 38.62
N SER A 653 42.36 16.40 38.99
CA SER A 653 42.72 15.27 38.09
C SER A 653 41.56 14.72 37.27
N ASP A 654 40.34 14.85 37.79
CA ASP A 654 39.13 14.26 37.21
C ASP A 654 38.66 15.01 35.95
N ILE A 655 39.22 16.20 35.67
CA ILE A 655 38.96 16.96 34.45
C ILE A 655 39.86 16.45 33.32
N GLY A 656 39.29 16.24 32.13
CA GLY A 656 40.05 15.79 30.97
C GLY A 656 39.42 16.22 29.64
N ALA A 657 40.07 15.83 28.53
CA ALA A 657 39.58 16.12 27.17
C ALA A 657 38.18 15.53 26.92
N GLY A 658 37.30 16.29 26.29
CA GLY A 658 35.89 15.95 26.05
C GLY A 658 34.94 16.37 27.17
N HIS A 659 35.44 16.81 28.33
CA HIS A 659 34.58 17.40 29.37
C HIS A 659 34.24 18.85 29.02
N VAL A 660 33.06 19.29 29.44
CA VAL A 660 32.60 20.68 29.33
C VAL A 660 32.70 21.37 30.69
N VAL A 661 33.48 22.44 30.73
CA VAL A 661 33.61 23.31 31.91
C VAL A 661 32.74 24.55 31.73
N GLU A 662 31.96 24.85 32.75
CA GLU A 662 31.24 26.11 32.88
C GLU A 662 32.13 27.10 33.64
N LEU A 663 32.45 28.21 32.97
CA LEU A 663 33.30 29.27 33.52
C LEU A 663 32.46 30.52 33.77
N THR A 664 32.51 31.02 35.00
CA THR A 664 31.90 32.30 35.38
C THR A 664 32.91 33.42 35.23
N GLY A 665 32.72 34.27 34.22
CA GLY A 665 33.57 35.44 33.94
C GLY A 665 32.85 36.77 34.18
N GLU A 666 33.55 37.89 33.93
CA GLU A 666 32.99 39.24 34.10
C GLU A 666 31.77 39.53 33.19
N ASN A 667 31.67 38.83 32.05
CA ASN A 667 30.60 38.97 31.06
C ASN A 667 29.48 37.92 31.18
N GLY A 668 29.47 37.14 32.26
CA GLY A 668 28.49 36.08 32.51
C GLY A 668 29.07 34.67 32.48
N VAL A 669 28.17 33.69 32.41
CA VAL A 669 28.49 32.26 32.41
C VAL A 669 28.69 31.78 30.97
N SER A 670 29.73 31.01 30.70
CA SER A 670 29.99 30.43 29.38
C SER A 670 30.56 29.02 29.51
N ARG A 671 30.22 28.16 28.55
CA ARG A 671 30.64 26.75 28.56
C ARG A 671 31.72 26.49 27.52
N TYR A 672 32.72 25.70 27.90
CA TYR A 672 33.86 25.36 27.06
C TYR A 672 34.14 23.86 27.11
N ARG A 673 34.14 23.18 25.95
CA ARG A 673 34.59 21.79 25.83
C ARG A 673 36.11 21.76 25.78
N ILE A 674 36.72 20.92 26.61
CA ILE A 674 38.17 20.75 26.66
C ILE A 674 38.62 19.87 25.49
N ASP A 675 39.50 20.39 24.64
CA ASP A 675 40.08 19.64 23.52
C ASP A 675 41.41 18.98 23.91
N ARG A 676 42.18 19.64 24.77
CA ARG A 676 43.50 19.16 25.19
C ARG A 676 43.77 19.45 26.66
N VAL A 677 44.36 18.47 27.33
CA VAL A 677 44.99 18.62 28.65
C VAL A 677 46.45 18.19 28.54
N ASP A 678 47.36 19.02 29.05
CA ASP A 678 48.79 18.75 29.13
C ASP A 678 49.20 18.68 30.61
N ASP A 679 49.55 17.47 31.07
CA ASP A 679 49.93 17.19 32.45
C ASP A 679 51.44 17.28 32.62
N SER A 680 51.93 18.47 32.98
CA SER A 680 53.36 18.77 33.14
C SER A 680 53.67 19.44 34.49
N GLY A 681 52.98 19.02 35.55
CA GLY A 681 53.07 19.60 36.90
C GLY A 681 51.85 20.46 37.21
N LEU A 682 51.67 21.57 36.50
CA LEU A 682 50.36 22.22 36.35
C LEU A 682 49.61 21.53 35.21
N ARG A 683 48.28 21.47 35.30
CA ARG A 683 47.44 20.86 34.26
C ARG A 683 46.99 21.95 33.31
N LYS A 684 47.62 22.07 32.14
CA LYS A 684 47.24 23.10 31.16
C LYS A 684 46.07 22.61 30.33
N VAL A 685 45.01 23.41 30.27
CA VAL A 685 43.75 23.10 29.59
C VAL A 685 43.60 24.04 28.38
N GLU A 686 43.32 23.46 27.21
CA GLU A 686 42.88 24.18 26.03
C GLU A 686 41.45 23.72 25.69
N ALA A 687 40.52 24.67 25.62
CA ALA A 687 39.12 24.41 25.45
C ALA A 687 38.47 25.39 24.46
N VAL A 688 37.37 24.98 23.84
CA VAL A 688 36.62 25.77 22.86
C VAL A 688 35.19 25.97 23.33
N ARG A 689 34.62 27.12 23.03
CA ARG A 689 33.25 27.45 23.43
C ARG A 689 32.27 26.48 22.79
N VAL A 690 31.26 26.08 23.56
CA VAL A 690 30.16 25.21 23.13
C VAL A 690 28.85 25.72 23.72
N GLU A 691 27.73 25.42 23.07
CA GLU A 691 26.38 25.72 23.54
C GLU A 691 25.49 24.48 23.35
N VAL A 692 24.55 24.25 24.27
CA VAL A 692 23.66 23.06 24.22
C VAL A 692 22.78 23.09 22.98
N ASP A 693 22.24 24.26 22.64
CA ASP A 693 21.29 24.46 21.54
C ASP A 693 21.86 24.02 20.18
N ALA A 694 23.19 24.04 20.00
CA ALA A 694 23.82 23.57 18.78
C ALA A 694 23.66 22.07 18.54
N TYR A 695 23.44 21.29 19.61
CA TYR A 695 23.30 19.83 19.56
C TYR A 695 21.85 19.36 19.65
N LEU A 696 20.90 20.28 19.81
CA LEU A 696 19.47 19.96 19.78
C LEU A 696 19.01 19.78 18.32
N PRO A 697 18.10 18.82 18.04
CA PRO A 697 17.53 18.67 16.71
C PRO A 697 16.80 19.95 16.27
N GLY A 698 17.18 20.50 15.11
CA GLY A 698 16.50 21.63 14.48
C GLY A 698 15.21 21.21 13.77
N GLU A 699 14.35 22.18 13.47
CA GLU A 699 13.18 21.96 12.61
C GLU A 699 13.65 21.74 11.17
N VAL A 700 13.40 20.54 10.65
CA VAL A 700 13.74 20.21 9.27
C VAL A 700 12.53 19.63 8.57
N GLU A 701 12.10 20.32 7.50
CA GLU A 701 11.11 19.78 6.58
C GLU A 701 11.71 18.57 5.85
N GLU A 702 11.02 17.43 5.95
CA GLU A 702 11.33 16.24 5.16
C GLU A 702 10.76 16.42 3.76
N GLU A 703 11.57 16.17 2.74
CA GLU A 703 11.14 16.22 1.34
C GLU A 703 10.73 14.82 0.89
N ILE A 704 9.47 14.67 0.45
CA ILE A 704 9.02 13.41 -0.17
C ILE A 704 9.66 13.29 -1.54
N LEU A 705 10.40 12.21 -1.78
CA LEU A 705 11.08 11.99 -3.04
C LEU A 705 10.07 11.65 -4.14
N ILE A 706 10.17 12.32 -5.28
CA ILE A 706 9.37 11.94 -6.45
C ILE A 706 10.00 10.69 -7.09
N SER A 707 9.43 9.52 -6.77
CA SER A 707 9.83 8.24 -7.39
C SER A 707 9.16 8.07 -8.76
N SER A 708 9.87 7.45 -9.72
CA SER A 708 9.23 6.98 -10.95
C SER A 708 8.29 5.81 -10.63
N GLN A 709 7.09 5.82 -11.19
CA GLN A 709 6.09 4.77 -10.97
C GLN A 709 6.58 3.41 -11.47
N TYR A 710 6.56 2.39 -10.61
CA TYR A 710 6.69 1.01 -11.06
C TYR A 710 5.36 0.55 -11.67
N VAL A 711 5.39 0.20 -12.95
CA VAL A 711 4.25 -0.41 -13.63
C VAL A 711 4.34 -1.92 -13.51
N ALA A 712 3.47 -2.53 -12.69
CA ALA A 712 3.35 -3.97 -12.61
C ALA A 712 2.98 -4.56 -13.99
N ALA A 713 3.60 -5.68 -14.36
CA ALA A 713 3.32 -6.34 -15.62
C ALA A 713 1.98 -7.08 -15.53
N ALA A 714 0.91 -6.45 -16.02
CA ALA A 714 -0.43 -7.06 -16.13
C ALA A 714 -0.69 -7.62 -17.55
N PRO A 715 -1.64 -8.56 -17.70
CA PRO A 715 -2.17 -8.93 -19.01
C PRO A 715 -2.64 -7.72 -19.81
N VAL A 716 -2.38 -7.73 -21.12
CA VAL A 716 -2.81 -6.68 -22.06
C VAL A 716 -4.03 -7.15 -22.84
N LEU A 717 -4.88 -6.23 -23.31
CA LEU A 717 -5.95 -6.59 -24.26
C LEU A 717 -5.33 -6.78 -25.63
N GLY A 718 -5.65 -7.90 -26.29
CA GLY A 718 -5.22 -8.20 -27.66
C GLY A 718 -6.41 -8.63 -28.51
N LEU A 719 -6.60 -7.97 -29.65
CA LEU A 719 -7.64 -8.29 -30.62
C LEU A 719 -6.98 -8.66 -31.95
N PHE A 720 -7.39 -9.80 -32.50
CA PHE A 720 -6.98 -10.26 -33.83
C PHE A 720 -8.08 -9.91 -34.84
N LEU A 721 -7.69 -9.28 -35.94
CA LEU A 721 -8.61 -8.79 -36.97
C LEU A 721 -8.20 -9.35 -38.34
N ASP A 722 -8.92 -10.38 -38.83
CA ASP A 722 -8.78 -10.87 -40.20
C ASP A 722 -9.60 -9.99 -41.15
N LEU A 723 -8.99 -8.87 -41.54
CA LEU A 723 -9.64 -7.80 -42.29
C LEU A 723 -9.51 -8.01 -43.82
N PRO A 724 -10.43 -7.41 -44.62
CA PRO A 724 -10.15 -7.21 -46.05
C PRO A 724 -8.96 -6.27 -46.23
N LEU A 725 -8.42 -6.23 -47.45
CA LEU A 725 -7.40 -5.24 -47.80
C LEU A 725 -7.97 -3.83 -47.60
N LEU A 726 -7.27 -3.04 -46.80
CA LEU A 726 -7.48 -1.61 -46.71
C LEU A 726 -6.68 -0.93 -47.84
N PRO A 727 -6.86 0.38 -48.08
CA PRO A 727 -6.10 1.08 -49.11
C PRO A 727 -4.61 1.19 -48.68
N GLY A 728 -3.81 0.15 -48.96
CA GLY A 728 -2.39 0.08 -48.62
C GLY A 728 -1.69 -1.16 -49.20
N ASP A 729 -0.35 -1.21 -49.12
CA ASP A 729 0.50 -2.33 -49.56
C ASP A 729 0.49 -3.52 -48.56
N GLU A 730 -0.68 -3.83 -48.01
CA GLU A 730 -0.88 -4.86 -46.98
C GLU A 730 -0.71 -6.28 -47.55
N ASP A 731 -0.28 -7.22 -46.70
CA ASP A 731 -0.24 -8.64 -47.04
C ASP A 731 -1.67 -9.22 -47.03
N GLU A 732 -2.10 -9.80 -48.15
CA GLU A 732 -3.49 -10.25 -48.34
C GLU A 732 -3.93 -11.41 -47.42
N ILE A 733 -2.98 -12.08 -46.77
CA ILE A 733 -3.20 -13.28 -45.95
C ILE A 733 -3.16 -12.93 -44.45
N SER A 734 -2.35 -11.96 -44.10
CA SER A 734 -1.95 -11.69 -42.73
C SER A 734 -3.01 -10.88 -41.97
N PRO A 735 -3.51 -11.37 -40.83
CA PRO A 735 -4.42 -10.60 -40.01
C PRO A 735 -3.68 -9.50 -39.25
N HIS A 736 -4.46 -8.54 -38.77
CA HIS A 736 -4.03 -7.42 -37.96
C HIS A 736 -4.09 -7.76 -36.47
N PHE A 737 -3.20 -7.18 -35.66
CA PHE A 737 -3.19 -7.34 -34.21
C PHE A 737 -3.26 -5.97 -33.52
N ALA A 738 -4.39 -5.68 -32.88
CA ALA A 738 -4.60 -4.45 -32.11
C ALA A 738 -4.45 -4.77 -30.63
N THR A 739 -3.63 -4.00 -29.91
CA THR A 739 -3.43 -4.22 -28.48
C THR A 739 -3.39 -2.92 -27.69
N THR A 740 -3.92 -2.95 -26.47
CA THR A 740 -3.96 -1.81 -25.55
C THR A 740 -3.79 -2.27 -24.11
N ALA A 741 -3.31 -1.35 -23.26
CA ALA A 741 -3.21 -1.54 -21.82
C ALA A 741 -3.18 -0.18 -21.11
N SER A 742 -3.66 -0.14 -19.87
CA SER A 742 -3.56 1.01 -18.99
C SER A 742 -2.98 0.59 -17.63
N PRO A 743 -1.77 1.05 -17.27
CA PRO A 743 -0.81 1.81 -18.08
C PRO A 743 -0.21 0.98 -19.24
N TRP A 744 0.31 1.66 -20.28
CA TRP A 744 1.00 0.99 -21.40
C TRP A 744 2.38 0.46 -20.96
N PRO A 745 2.71 -0.83 -21.17
CA PRO A 745 3.96 -1.44 -20.69
C PRO A 745 5.22 -1.06 -21.50
N GLY A 746 5.14 -0.05 -22.36
CA GLY A 746 6.22 0.36 -23.28
C GLY A 746 6.32 -0.47 -24.56
N GLY A 747 5.67 -1.64 -24.60
CA GLY A 747 5.52 -2.46 -25.81
C GLY A 747 5.01 -3.86 -25.51
N VAL A 748 4.45 -4.53 -26.52
CA VAL A 748 3.88 -5.89 -26.44
C VAL A 748 4.55 -6.80 -27.46
N ASN A 749 5.00 -7.98 -27.03
CA ASN A 749 5.52 -9.01 -27.93
C ASN A 749 4.44 -10.07 -28.17
N LEU A 750 4.35 -10.56 -29.41
CA LEU A 750 3.48 -11.66 -29.81
C LEU A 750 4.31 -12.82 -30.36
N PHE A 751 4.05 -14.00 -29.83
CA PHE A 751 4.65 -15.27 -30.20
C PHE A 751 3.57 -16.18 -30.79
N SER A 752 3.96 -17.11 -31.67
CA SER A 752 3.05 -18.13 -32.19
C SER A 752 3.69 -19.50 -32.31
N SER A 753 2.85 -20.54 -32.24
CA SER A 753 3.25 -21.95 -32.33
C SER A 753 2.17 -22.82 -33.02
N PRO A 754 2.55 -23.86 -33.79
CA PRO A 754 1.59 -24.87 -34.27
C PRO A 754 1.17 -25.88 -33.20
N SER A 755 1.74 -25.83 -31.99
CA SER A 755 1.40 -26.70 -30.85
C SER A 755 1.46 -25.95 -29.52
N GLU A 756 1.03 -26.56 -28.42
CA GLU A 756 1.10 -25.96 -27.07
C GLU A 756 2.53 -25.64 -26.58
N ASN A 757 3.54 -26.13 -27.28
CA ASN A 757 4.96 -25.86 -27.00
C ASN A 757 5.66 -25.30 -28.24
N GLY A 758 6.89 -24.78 -28.09
CA GLY A 758 7.73 -24.36 -29.21
C GLY A 758 7.38 -22.99 -29.80
N PHE A 759 6.96 -22.04 -28.94
CA PHE A 759 6.65 -20.67 -29.34
C PHE A 759 7.84 -19.96 -29.97
N SER A 760 7.59 -19.33 -31.12
CA SER A 760 8.54 -18.45 -31.81
C SER A 760 8.01 -17.03 -31.87
N PHE A 761 8.88 -16.04 -31.77
CA PHE A 761 8.52 -14.64 -31.92
C PHE A 761 7.88 -14.40 -33.30
N ASN A 762 6.76 -13.69 -33.33
CA ASN A 762 6.02 -13.40 -34.56
C ASN A 762 6.05 -11.90 -34.89
N THR A 763 5.62 -11.05 -33.96
CA THR A 763 5.61 -9.58 -34.14
C THR A 763 5.69 -8.85 -32.79
N GLY A 764 6.00 -7.55 -32.84
CA GLY A 764 6.06 -6.67 -31.67
C GLY A 764 5.34 -5.36 -31.94
N VAL A 765 4.61 -4.87 -30.94
CA VAL A 765 3.81 -3.64 -31.00
C VAL A 765 4.37 -2.63 -30.01
N SER A 766 4.87 -1.50 -30.50
CA SER A 766 5.48 -0.46 -29.66
C SER A 766 4.50 0.62 -29.19
N GLN A 767 3.37 0.78 -29.88
CA GLN A 767 2.35 1.79 -29.60
C GLN A 767 1.01 1.13 -29.30
N SER A 768 0.28 1.65 -28.31
CA SER A 768 -1.08 1.18 -28.04
C SER A 768 -2.00 1.53 -29.21
N ALA A 769 -2.86 0.58 -29.58
CA ALA A 769 -3.98 0.83 -30.48
C ALA A 769 -5.11 1.57 -29.75
N VAL A 770 -5.86 2.41 -30.48
CA VAL A 770 -7.08 3.06 -29.97
C VAL A 770 -8.24 2.07 -30.09
N ILE A 771 -8.62 1.48 -28.96
CA ILE A 771 -9.66 0.46 -28.84
C ILE A 771 -10.76 0.97 -27.91
N GLY A 772 -12.02 0.70 -28.24
CA GLY A 772 -13.17 0.98 -27.40
C GLY A 772 -14.26 -0.08 -27.52
N MET A 773 -15.37 0.14 -26.81
CA MET A 773 -16.58 -0.67 -26.88
C MET A 773 -17.79 0.20 -27.19
N THR A 774 -18.72 -0.32 -27.98
CA THR A 774 -19.99 0.36 -28.29
C THR A 774 -20.87 0.44 -27.06
N GLU A 775 -21.44 1.60 -26.74
CA GLU A 775 -22.43 1.77 -25.67
C GLU A 775 -23.87 1.82 -26.19
N SER A 776 -24.02 2.04 -27.50
CA SER A 776 -25.30 2.03 -28.18
C SER A 776 -25.32 0.96 -29.27
N GLU A 777 -26.52 0.47 -29.57
CA GLU A 777 -26.73 -0.36 -30.76
C GLU A 777 -26.46 0.43 -32.05
N LEU A 778 -25.97 -0.25 -33.08
CA LEU A 778 -25.84 0.32 -34.42
C LEU A 778 -26.61 -0.54 -35.43
N VAL A 779 -27.80 -0.06 -35.79
CA VAL A 779 -28.70 -0.73 -36.72
C VAL A 779 -28.11 -0.75 -38.13
N LYS A 780 -28.44 -1.79 -38.89
CA LYS A 780 -28.10 -1.91 -40.31
C LYS A 780 -28.65 -0.75 -41.12
N THR A 781 -27.80 -0.18 -41.98
CA THR A 781 -28.19 0.84 -42.96
C THR A 781 -27.66 0.47 -44.33
N GLU A 782 -28.20 1.12 -45.37
CA GLU A 782 -27.82 0.83 -46.75
C GLU A 782 -26.34 1.20 -46.97
N PRO A 783 -25.48 0.22 -47.34
CA PRO A 783 -24.06 0.50 -47.60
C PRO A 783 -23.91 1.42 -48.82
N SER A 784 -22.77 2.10 -48.93
CA SER A 784 -22.47 3.06 -50.01
C SER A 784 -23.23 4.40 -49.96
N LEU A 785 -24.09 4.61 -48.96
CA LEU A 785 -24.69 5.92 -48.67
C LEU A 785 -24.16 6.47 -47.33
N TRP A 786 -24.14 7.81 -47.21
CA TRP A 786 -23.88 8.46 -45.94
C TRP A 786 -25.03 8.21 -44.97
N ASP A 787 -24.74 7.54 -43.86
CA ASP A 787 -25.65 7.40 -42.75
C ASP A 787 -25.57 8.64 -41.86
N MET A 788 -26.52 9.55 -42.06
CA MET A 788 -26.62 10.79 -41.30
C MET A 788 -27.50 10.65 -40.04
N GLY A 789 -28.28 9.56 -39.95
CA GLY A 789 -29.29 9.36 -38.90
C GLY A 789 -28.72 8.65 -37.67
N SER A 790 -27.87 7.65 -37.87
CA SER A 790 -27.29 6.87 -36.78
C SER A 790 -26.34 7.71 -35.90
N ARG A 791 -26.32 7.37 -34.60
CA ARG A 791 -25.36 7.89 -33.62
C ARG A 791 -24.77 6.69 -32.90
N LEU A 792 -23.47 6.47 -33.09
CA LEU A 792 -22.77 5.39 -32.42
C LEU A 792 -22.02 5.96 -31.23
N ARG A 793 -22.35 5.52 -30.01
CA ARG A 793 -21.58 5.85 -28.82
C ARG A 793 -20.51 4.79 -28.60
N VAL A 794 -19.28 5.24 -28.41
CA VAL A 794 -18.12 4.39 -28.15
C VAL A 794 -17.40 4.90 -26.91
N ARG A 795 -17.21 4.04 -25.92
CA ARG A 795 -16.30 4.29 -24.80
C ARG A 795 -14.92 3.78 -25.16
N LEU A 796 -13.92 4.64 -25.12
CA LEU A 796 -12.53 4.27 -25.41
C LEU A 796 -11.84 3.72 -24.16
N ALA A 797 -10.93 2.76 -24.36
CA ALA A 797 -9.99 2.33 -23.32
C ALA A 797 -8.81 3.31 -23.20
N ASN A 798 -8.42 3.95 -24.31
CA ASN A 798 -7.48 5.06 -24.36
C ASN A 798 -7.57 5.82 -25.70
N GLY A 799 -6.78 6.88 -25.83
CA GLY A 799 -6.65 7.64 -27.06
C GLY A 799 -7.80 8.64 -27.26
N THR A 800 -7.86 9.24 -28.44
CA THR A 800 -8.90 10.22 -28.80
C THR A 800 -9.38 9.97 -30.22
N LEU A 801 -10.63 10.32 -30.51
CA LEU A 801 -11.19 10.31 -31.86
C LEU A 801 -11.39 11.76 -32.35
N SER A 802 -11.01 12.01 -33.60
CA SER A 802 -11.11 13.34 -34.22
C SER A 802 -12.09 13.37 -35.38
N SER A 803 -12.84 14.47 -35.51
CA SER A 803 -13.67 14.72 -36.69
C SER A 803 -12.81 14.96 -37.93
N ALA A 804 -13.32 14.57 -39.09
CA ALA A 804 -12.69 14.80 -40.40
C ALA A 804 -13.71 15.35 -41.40
N SER A 805 -13.27 16.12 -42.40
CA SER A 805 -14.16 16.57 -43.47
C SER A 805 -14.66 15.36 -44.28
N LYS A 806 -15.83 15.48 -44.92
CA LYS A 806 -16.36 14.40 -45.75
C LYS A 806 -15.40 13.99 -46.86
N GLU A 807 -14.68 14.95 -47.43
CA GLU A 807 -13.65 14.70 -48.43
C GLU A 807 -12.48 13.91 -47.85
N ALA A 808 -12.01 14.25 -46.64
CA ALA A 808 -10.95 13.49 -45.98
C ALA A 808 -11.39 12.05 -45.67
N VAL A 809 -12.63 11.87 -45.21
CA VAL A 809 -13.21 10.53 -45.00
C VAL A 809 -13.25 9.74 -46.31
N LEU A 810 -13.72 10.32 -47.42
CA LEU A 810 -13.71 9.66 -48.73
C LEU A 810 -12.29 9.36 -49.25
N ASN A 811 -11.25 10.01 -48.72
CA ASN A 811 -9.85 9.71 -49.00
C ASN A 811 -9.21 8.77 -47.95
N GLY A 812 -10.01 8.09 -47.12
CA GLY A 812 -9.54 7.06 -46.19
C GLY A 812 -9.32 7.51 -44.74
N ALA A 813 -9.75 8.71 -44.34
CA ALA A 813 -9.67 9.11 -42.93
C ALA A 813 -10.73 8.41 -42.06
N ASN A 814 -10.46 8.32 -40.74
CA ASN A 814 -11.41 7.86 -39.72
C ASN A 814 -11.98 6.46 -39.95
N VAL A 815 -11.13 5.49 -40.32
CA VAL A 815 -11.51 4.08 -40.49
C VAL A 815 -11.57 3.39 -39.14
N ILE A 816 -12.68 2.73 -38.83
CA ILE A 816 -12.87 1.97 -37.59
C ILE A 816 -13.46 0.60 -37.92
N ALA A 817 -12.88 -0.45 -37.35
CA ALA A 817 -13.42 -1.80 -37.41
C ALA A 817 -14.36 -2.04 -36.23
N ILE A 818 -15.60 -2.43 -36.52
CA ILE A 818 -16.58 -2.85 -35.51
C ILE A 818 -16.77 -4.35 -35.60
N GLY A 819 -16.66 -5.03 -34.47
CA GLY A 819 -16.80 -6.48 -34.49
C GLY A 819 -16.57 -7.17 -33.16
N ASN A 820 -16.38 -8.48 -33.27
CA ASN A 820 -16.03 -9.35 -32.16
C ASN A 820 -14.95 -10.33 -32.62
N SER A 821 -13.80 -10.34 -31.93
CA SER A 821 -12.66 -11.20 -32.25
C SER A 821 -13.01 -12.69 -32.21
N SER A 822 -13.92 -13.11 -31.33
CA SER A 822 -14.31 -14.52 -31.18
C SER A 822 -15.07 -15.08 -32.38
N THR A 823 -15.79 -14.24 -33.12
CA THR A 823 -16.52 -14.64 -34.33
C THR A 823 -15.76 -14.30 -35.62
N ASN A 824 -14.63 -13.59 -35.49
CA ASN A 824 -13.84 -13.04 -36.58
C ASN A 824 -14.70 -12.30 -37.63
N ASN A 825 -15.79 -11.67 -37.18
CA ASN A 825 -16.69 -10.90 -38.01
C ASN A 825 -16.47 -9.42 -37.76
N TRP A 826 -15.94 -8.72 -38.75
CA TRP A 826 -15.58 -7.32 -38.68
C TRP A 826 -16.28 -6.54 -39.79
N GLU A 827 -16.98 -5.47 -39.44
CA GLU A 827 -17.42 -4.45 -40.37
C GLU A 827 -16.44 -3.27 -40.34
N ILE A 828 -15.97 -2.85 -41.52
CA ILE A 828 -15.21 -1.62 -41.65
C ILE A 828 -16.19 -0.47 -41.90
N ILE A 829 -16.12 0.55 -41.05
CA ILE A 829 -16.89 1.78 -41.22
C ILE A 829 -15.97 3.00 -41.17
N GLN A 830 -16.47 4.14 -41.61
CA GLN A 830 -15.83 5.43 -41.40
C GLN A 830 -16.80 6.45 -40.79
N PHE A 831 -16.29 7.51 -40.16
CA PHE A 831 -17.11 8.57 -39.55
C PHE A 831 -16.57 9.97 -39.85
N ALA A 832 -17.49 10.93 -40.04
CA ALA A 832 -17.12 12.34 -40.25
C ALA A 832 -16.99 13.12 -38.95
N THR A 833 -17.88 12.89 -37.99
CA THR A 833 -17.94 13.66 -36.73
C THR A 833 -17.70 12.75 -35.54
N ALA A 834 -16.82 13.18 -34.63
CA ALA A 834 -16.62 12.62 -33.31
C ALA A 834 -16.77 13.74 -32.26
N SER A 835 -17.72 13.56 -31.34
CA SER A 835 -17.99 14.49 -30.25
C SER A 835 -17.75 13.79 -28.91
N LEU A 836 -16.86 14.30 -28.07
CA LEU A 836 -16.69 13.84 -26.69
C LEU A 836 -17.90 14.30 -25.87
N ILE A 837 -18.69 13.36 -25.34
CA ILE A 837 -19.94 13.66 -24.62
C ILE A 837 -19.86 13.35 -23.12
N ASP A 838 -18.87 12.58 -22.70
CA ASP A 838 -18.54 12.26 -21.31
C ASP A 838 -17.07 11.79 -21.25
N THR A 839 -16.55 11.52 -20.06
CA THR A 839 -15.20 10.96 -19.84
C THR A 839 -15.02 9.68 -20.65
N ASP A 840 -14.09 9.72 -21.61
CA ASP A 840 -13.76 8.66 -22.58
C ASP A 840 -14.90 8.17 -23.49
N ILE A 841 -16.06 8.86 -23.52
CA ILE A 841 -17.20 8.48 -24.38
C ILE A 841 -17.36 9.45 -25.54
N TYR A 842 -17.29 8.92 -26.76
CA TYR A 842 -17.50 9.65 -28.00
C TYR A 842 -18.80 9.25 -28.68
N GLU A 843 -19.54 10.24 -29.20
CA GLU A 843 -20.64 10.03 -30.14
C GLU A 843 -20.15 10.26 -31.58
N LEU A 844 -20.25 9.22 -32.40
CA LEU A 844 -19.83 9.20 -33.80
C LEU A 844 -21.04 9.36 -34.73
N SER A 845 -20.91 10.20 -35.75
CA SER A 845 -21.97 10.45 -36.73
C SER A 845 -21.46 10.78 -38.12
N GLY A 846 -22.38 10.73 -39.11
CA GLY A 846 -22.02 10.82 -40.52
C GLY A 846 -21.18 9.61 -40.89
N LEU A 847 -21.79 8.43 -40.87
CA LEU A 847 -21.08 7.16 -41.03
C LEU A 847 -21.09 6.70 -42.49
N LEU A 848 -20.02 6.04 -42.93
CA LEU A 848 -19.97 5.21 -44.14
C LEU A 848 -19.84 3.75 -43.72
N ARG A 849 -20.82 2.92 -44.08
CA ARG A 849 -20.95 1.54 -43.63
C ARG A 849 -20.43 0.55 -44.66
N GLY A 850 -20.05 -0.66 -44.23
CA GLY A 850 -19.71 -1.77 -45.13
C GLY A 850 -18.52 -1.54 -46.07
N GLN A 851 -17.53 -0.75 -45.66
CA GLN A 851 -16.39 -0.40 -46.51
C GLN A 851 -15.53 -1.63 -46.85
N GLN A 852 -14.79 -1.57 -47.96
CA GLN A 852 -13.89 -2.64 -48.41
C GLN A 852 -14.53 -4.05 -48.45
N GLY A 853 -15.78 -4.12 -48.92
CA GLY A 853 -16.48 -5.39 -49.13
C GLY A 853 -17.11 -5.99 -47.88
N THR A 854 -17.04 -5.32 -46.72
CA THR A 854 -17.75 -5.78 -45.51
C THR A 854 -19.26 -5.51 -45.56
N ASP A 855 -19.76 -4.88 -46.62
CA ASP A 855 -21.20 -4.69 -46.89
C ASP A 855 -22.00 -6.00 -46.92
N ALA A 856 -21.33 -7.13 -47.18
CA ALA A 856 -21.93 -8.46 -47.14
C ALA A 856 -22.13 -9.00 -45.71
N TYR A 857 -21.46 -8.43 -44.72
CA TYR A 857 -21.37 -8.93 -43.35
C TYR A 857 -21.94 -7.97 -42.31
N ILE A 858 -22.62 -6.91 -42.74
CA ILE A 858 -23.34 -5.99 -41.84
C ILE A 858 -24.49 -6.76 -41.16
N PRO A 859 -24.44 -6.98 -39.83
CA PRO A 859 -25.53 -7.61 -39.10
C PRO A 859 -26.75 -6.68 -39.05
N ASP A 860 -27.92 -7.20 -38.68
CA ASP A 860 -29.12 -6.37 -38.55
C ASP A 860 -28.95 -5.26 -37.49
N PHE A 861 -28.16 -5.54 -36.45
CA PHE A 861 -27.65 -4.56 -35.49
C PHE A 861 -26.34 -5.04 -34.88
N TRP A 862 -25.40 -4.12 -34.65
CA TRP A 862 -24.32 -4.33 -33.68
C TRP A 862 -24.85 -4.05 -32.29
N GLN A 863 -24.59 -4.97 -31.36
CA GLN A 863 -25.02 -4.84 -29.96
C GLN A 863 -24.09 -3.91 -29.18
N THR A 864 -24.59 -3.32 -28.09
CA THR A 864 -23.76 -2.73 -27.04
C THR A 864 -22.71 -3.76 -26.56
N GLY A 865 -21.48 -3.32 -26.34
CA GLY A 865 -20.33 -4.15 -25.99
C GLY A 865 -19.54 -4.70 -27.18
N SER A 866 -19.89 -4.34 -28.42
CA SER A 866 -19.07 -4.69 -29.59
C SER A 866 -17.76 -3.90 -29.57
N TYR A 867 -16.65 -4.50 -29.99
CA TYR A 867 -15.36 -3.79 -30.06
C TYR A 867 -15.37 -2.80 -31.22
N ALA A 868 -14.71 -1.66 -31.00
CA ALA A 868 -14.46 -0.63 -31.99
C ALA A 868 -12.95 -0.32 -32.00
N VAL A 869 -12.28 -0.58 -33.11
CA VAL A 869 -10.81 -0.45 -33.24
C VAL A 869 -10.50 0.57 -34.33
N LEU A 870 -9.84 1.68 -33.97
CA LEU A 870 -9.40 2.68 -34.95
C LEU A 870 -8.23 2.12 -35.76
N LEU A 871 -8.29 2.23 -37.08
CA LEU A 871 -7.25 1.79 -38.00
C LEU A 871 -6.45 3.00 -38.49
N ASP A 872 -5.51 3.47 -37.67
CA ASP A 872 -4.70 4.68 -37.90
C ASP A 872 -3.20 4.39 -38.13
N GLY A 873 -2.85 3.12 -38.35
CA GLY A 873 -1.47 2.65 -38.52
C GLY A 873 -0.81 2.12 -37.23
N THR A 874 -1.49 2.20 -36.08
CA THR A 874 -1.01 1.59 -34.81
C THR A 874 -1.32 0.10 -34.67
N VAL A 875 -2.01 -0.48 -35.66
CA VAL A 875 -2.43 -1.88 -35.69
C VAL A 875 -1.63 -2.62 -36.78
N PRO A 876 -0.50 -3.28 -36.46
CA PRO A 876 0.32 -3.96 -37.46
C PRO A 876 -0.26 -5.32 -37.90
N GLN A 877 0.14 -5.79 -39.09
CA GLN A 877 -0.09 -7.18 -39.51
C GLN A 877 0.88 -8.14 -38.83
N LEU A 878 0.39 -9.32 -38.45
CA LEU A 878 1.22 -10.42 -37.96
C LEU A 878 1.79 -11.26 -39.12
N ASN A 879 2.80 -12.07 -38.87
CA ASN A 879 3.36 -12.94 -39.90
C ASN A 879 2.57 -14.25 -39.97
N LEU A 880 1.84 -14.46 -41.07
CA LEU A 880 1.11 -15.70 -41.34
C LEU A 880 1.53 -16.30 -42.70
N ALA A 881 2.14 -17.49 -42.66
CA ALA A 881 2.46 -18.20 -43.88
C ALA A 881 1.18 -18.63 -44.63
N SER A 882 1.17 -18.55 -45.97
CA SER A 882 0.02 -18.96 -46.79
C SER A 882 -0.46 -20.39 -46.54
N SER A 883 0.44 -21.31 -46.17
CA SER A 883 0.12 -22.70 -45.84
C SER A 883 -0.57 -22.87 -44.47
N SER A 884 -0.62 -21.81 -43.66
CA SER A 884 -1.25 -21.81 -42.33
C SER A 884 -2.64 -21.20 -42.32
N ARG A 885 -3.18 -20.78 -43.46
CA ARG A 885 -4.58 -20.35 -43.58
C ARG A 885 -5.53 -21.47 -43.16
N ASN A 886 -6.58 -21.10 -42.42
CA ASN A 886 -7.59 -21.98 -41.83
C ASN A 886 -7.02 -23.06 -40.88
N LEU A 887 -5.74 -22.98 -40.49
CA LEU A 887 -5.16 -23.85 -39.48
C LEU A 887 -5.10 -23.10 -38.15
N ALA A 888 -5.70 -23.67 -37.12
CA ALA A 888 -5.64 -23.09 -35.79
C ALA A 888 -4.21 -23.16 -35.23
N ARG A 889 -3.79 -22.09 -34.55
CA ARG A 889 -2.46 -21.94 -33.95
C ARG A 889 -2.58 -21.29 -32.58
N TYR A 890 -1.61 -21.55 -31.74
CA TYR A 890 -1.47 -20.89 -30.45
C TYR A 890 -0.74 -19.56 -30.65
N TYR A 891 -1.31 -18.48 -30.11
CA TYR A 891 -0.72 -17.16 -30.06
C TYR A 891 -0.58 -16.75 -28.60
N ARG A 892 0.62 -16.30 -28.21
CA ARG A 892 0.88 -15.75 -26.88
C ARG A 892 1.33 -14.32 -26.99
N TYR A 893 0.74 -13.41 -26.22
CA TYR A 893 1.13 -12.01 -26.25
C TYR A 893 1.15 -11.39 -24.84
N GLY A 894 2.08 -10.47 -24.61
CA GLY A 894 2.26 -9.83 -23.31
C GLY A 894 3.35 -8.76 -23.31
N PRO A 895 3.61 -8.11 -22.15
CA PRO A 895 4.60 -7.05 -22.01
C PRO A 895 5.99 -7.44 -22.54
N SER A 896 6.58 -6.58 -23.36
CA SER A 896 7.90 -6.79 -23.98
C SER A 896 9.05 -6.85 -22.97
N THR A 897 8.83 -6.34 -21.74
CA THR A 897 9.77 -6.37 -20.62
C THR A 897 9.79 -7.70 -19.84
N ARG A 898 8.93 -8.66 -20.20
CA ARG A 898 8.81 -9.96 -19.55
C ARG A 898 8.94 -11.12 -20.56
N ASN A 899 9.31 -12.29 -20.05
CA ASN A 899 9.38 -13.51 -20.84
C ASN A 899 7.99 -14.08 -21.15
N PHE A 900 7.86 -14.85 -22.23
CA PHE A 900 6.58 -15.37 -22.75
C PHE A 900 5.90 -16.45 -21.87
N ASP A 901 6.57 -16.88 -20.80
CA ASP A 901 6.07 -17.80 -19.76
C ASP A 901 5.57 -17.08 -18.51
N HIS A 902 5.69 -15.75 -18.44
CA HIS A 902 5.18 -14.94 -17.34
C HIS A 902 3.64 -14.91 -17.34
N ALA A 903 3.02 -14.83 -16.15
CA ALA A 903 1.56 -14.83 -15.97
C ALA A 903 0.82 -13.66 -16.65
N SER A 904 1.54 -12.63 -17.09
CA SER A 904 1.00 -11.50 -17.86
C SER A 904 0.80 -11.80 -19.35
N TYR A 905 1.24 -12.96 -19.84
CA TYR A 905 1.02 -13.36 -21.23
C TYR A 905 -0.34 -14.05 -21.37
N VAL A 906 -1.14 -13.60 -22.33
CA VAL A 906 -2.42 -14.20 -22.69
C VAL A 906 -2.20 -15.18 -23.84
N GLU A 907 -2.86 -16.34 -23.79
CA GLU A 907 -2.83 -17.34 -24.85
C GLU A 907 -4.19 -17.44 -25.56
N GLU A 908 -4.15 -17.45 -26.90
CA GLU A 908 -5.32 -17.61 -27.77
C GLU A 908 -5.09 -18.73 -28.78
N TYR A 909 -6.15 -19.47 -29.13
CA TYR A 909 -6.09 -20.55 -30.13
C TYR A 909 -7.01 -20.23 -31.32
N LEU A 910 -6.42 -19.66 -32.37
CA LEU A 910 -7.15 -19.01 -33.46
C LEU A 910 -6.72 -19.50 -34.84
N ALA A 911 -7.66 -19.50 -35.79
CA ALA A 911 -7.42 -19.77 -37.21
C ALA A 911 -7.90 -18.58 -38.05
N PHE A 912 -7.14 -18.25 -39.10
CA PHE A 912 -7.46 -17.11 -39.96
C PHE A 912 -7.64 -17.55 -41.40
N ALA A 913 -8.68 -17.04 -42.06
CA ALA A 913 -9.03 -17.40 -43.43
C ALA A 913 -8.18 -16.63 -44.45
N GLY A 914 -7.62 -15.48 -44.06
CA GLY A 914 -6.93 -14.55 -44.94
C GLY A 914 -7.96 -13.78 -45.77
N VAL A 915 -8.80 -13.01 -45.08
CA VAL A 915 -9.96 -12.30 -45.66
C VAL A 915 -9.54 -11.27 -46.71
N GLY A 916 -8.30 -10.77 -46.68
CA GLY A 916 -7.74 -9.92 -47.74
C GLY A 916 -7.77 -10.56 -49.14
N LEU A 917 -7.74 -11.91 -49.23
CA LEU A 917 -7.88 -12.66 -50.49
C LEU A 917 -9.33 -12.86 -50.95
N ARG A 918 -10.32 -12.53 -50.12
CA ARG A 918 -11.73 -12.84 -50.40
C ARG A 918 -12.31 -11.89 -51.45
N PRO A 919 -12.88 -12.39 -52.56
CA PRO A 919 -13.59 -11.54 -53.51
C PRO A 919 -14.77 -10.81 -52.88
N TYR A 920 -15.07 -9.61 -53.38
CA TYR A 920 -16.24 -8.85 -52.95
C TYR A 920 -17.54 -9.45 -53.51
N ARG A 921 -18.64 -9.25 -52.80
CA ARG A 921 -19.99 -9.68 -53.21
C ARG A 921 -20.41 -8.94 -54.49
N PRO A 922 -20.77 -9.62 -55.60
CA PRO A 922 -21.20 -8.97 -56.84
C PRO A 922 -22.30 -7.93 -56.63
N SER A 923 -22.30 -6.85 -57.40
CA SER A 923 -23.30 -5.78 -57.31
C SER A 923 -24.36 -5.90 -58.41
N HIS A 924 -25.48 -5.20 -58.24
CA HIS A 924 -26.55 -5.09 -59.24
C HIS A 924 -27.09 -6.44 -59.76
N LEU A 925 -27.10 -7.49 -58.92
CA LEU A 925 -27.72 -8.77 -59.27
C LEU A 925 -29.21 -8.54 -59.56
N SER A 926 -29.61 -8.89 -60.77
CA SER A 926 -31.00 -8.84 -61.22
C SER A 926 -31.41 -10.17 -61.81
N ALA A 927 -32.69 -10.53 -61.63
CA ALA A 927 -33.30 -11.72 -62.19
C ALA A 927 -34.71 -11.39 -62.69
N SER A 928 -35.06 -11.87 -63.88
CA SER A 928 -36.40 -11.71 -64.44
C SER A 928 -36.75 -12.85 -65.39
N PHE A 929 -38.05 -13.11 -65.55
CA PHE A 929 -38.53 -14.05 -66.56
C PHE A 929 -38.52 -13.41 -67.95
N ASP A 930 -38.00 -14.14 -68.94
CA ASP A 930 -38.10 -13.77 -70.35
C ASP A 930 -39.44 -14.23 -70.97
N GLN A 931 -39.67 -13.91 -72.24
CA GLN A 931 -40.89 -14.29 -72.98
C GLN A 931 -41.07 -15.82 -73.13
N ASN A 932 -40.02 -16.61 -72.91
CA ASN A 932 -40.02 -18.07 -72.98
C ASN A 932 -40.03 -18.73 -71.59
N SER A 933 -40.30 -17.96 -70.52
CA SER A 933 -40.27 -18.43 -69.12
C SER A 933 -38.89 -18.92 -68.64
N ASN A 934 -37.79 -18.49 -69.27
CA ASN A 934 -36.45 -18.66 -68.71
C ASN A 934 -36.22 -17.55 -67.67
N VAL A 935 -35.47 -17.85 -66.60
CA VAL A 935 -34.99 -16.79 -65.70
C VAL A 935 -33.65 -16.27 -66.24
N THR A 936 -33.63 -15.02 -66.70
CA THR A 936 -32.41 -14.34 -67.12
C THR A 936 -31.83 -13.55 -65.96
N THR A 937 -30.55 -13.74 -65.69
CA THR A 937 -29.83 -13.10 -64.60
C THR A 937 -28.59 -12.38 -65.10
N SER A 938 -28.28 -11.24 -64.48
CA SER A 938 -27.06 -10.47 -64.73
C SER A 938 -26.61 -9.77 -63.46
N TRP A 939 -25.30 -9.52 -63.35
CA TRP A 939 -24.68 -8.82 -62.22
C TRP A 939 -23.45 -8.05 -62.70
N VAL A 940 -22.86 -7.24 -61.82
CA VAL A 940 -21.65 -6.47 -62.06
C VAL A 940 -20.54 -6.95 -61.14
N ARG A 941 -19.36 -7.18 -61.72
CA ARG A 941 -18.13 -7.56 -61.00
C ARG A 941 -17.70 -6.43 -60.07
N ARG A 942 -17.15 -6.78 -58.91
CA ARG A 942 -16.40 -5.85 -58.05
C ARG A 942 -14.95 -6.31 -57.97
N THR A 943 -14.03 -5.39 -57.68
CA THR A 943 -12.64 -5.73 -57.38
C THR A 943 -12.25 -5.18 -56.03
N ARG A 944 -11.34 -5.90 -55.37
CA ARG A 944 -10.70 -5.50 -54.11
C ARG A 944 -9.33 -4.84 -54.33
N ILE A 945 -8.77 -4.94 -55.54
CA ILE A 945 -7.47 -4.37 -55.90
C ILE A 945 -7.69 -3.24 -56.90
N ASP A 946 -7.23 -2.03 -56.57
CA ASP A 946 -7.25 -0.84 -57.43
C ASP A 946 -8.64 -0.48 -58.00
N GLY A 947 -9.71 -0.75 -57.25
CA GLY A 947 -11.09 -0.54 -57.69
C GLY A 947 -11.51 0.93 -57.86
N ASP A 948 -10.83 1.85 -57.19
CA ASP A 948 -11.15 3.29 -57.23
C ASP A 948 -10.29 4.08 -58.24
N ASN A 949 -9.65 3.39 -59.19
CA ASN A 949 -8.88 4.04 -60.25
C ASN A 949 -9.77 4.53 -61.41
N TRP A 950 -10.15 5.80 -61.38
CA TRP A 950 -10.98 6.46 -62.40
C TRP A 950 -10.28 6.71 -63.75
N GLN A 951 -8.99 6.40 -63.90
CA GLN A 951 -8.26 6.55 -65.17
C GLN A 951 -8.35 5.31 -66.07
N ALA A 952 -8.64 4.14 -65.50
CA ALA A 952 -8.75 2.89 -66.26
C ALA A 952 -10.11 2.77 -66.96
N ALA A 953 -10.16 2.03 -68.07
CA ALA A 953 -11.41 1.79 -68.81
C ALA A 953 -12.36 0.82 -68.09
N ASP A 954 -11.80 -0.07 -67.27
CA ASP A 954 -12.50 -0.96 -66.35
C ASP A 954 -11.58 -1.21 -65.15
N VAL A 955 -12.16 -1.59 -64.01
CA VAL A 955 -11.42 -1.88 -62.79
C VAL A 955 -10.61 -3.18 -62.94
N PRO A 956 -9.43 -3.32 -62.32
CA PRO A 956 -8.64 -4.55 -62.43
C PRO A 956 -9.40 -5.79 -61.97
N LEU A 957 -9.03 -6.96 -62.49
CA LEU A 957 -9.71 -8.21 -62.13
C LEU A 957 -9.44 -8.62 -60.67
N GLY A 958 -8.20 -8.45 -60.22
CA GLY A 958 -7.74 -8.85 -58.89
C GLY A 958 -7.59 -10.36 -58.67
N GLU A 959 -7.96 -11.17 -59.66
CA GLU A 959 -7.94 -12.64 -59.63
C GLU A 959 -7.33 -13.22 -60.92
N THR A 960 -6.94 -14.51 -60.94
CA THR A 960 -6.33 -15.17 -62.11
C THR A 960 -7.28 -15.20 -63.33
N SER A 961 -8.58 -15.37 -63.09
CA SER A 961 -9.63 -15.44 -64.11
C SER A 961 -10.96 -14.96 -63.55
N GLU A 962 -11.82 -14.38 -64.40
CA GLU A 962 -13.18 -14.01 -64.01
C GLU A 962 -14.05 -15.28 -63.90
N ALA A 963 -14.52 -15.58 -62.70
CA ALA A 963 -15.34 -16.75 -62.41
C ALA A 963 -16.40 -16.45 -61.32
N TYR A 964 -17.58 -17.06 -61.46
CA TYR A 964 -18.73 -16.89 -60.58
C TYR A 964 -19.34 -18.23 -60.23
N HIS A 965 -19.80 -18.37 -58.99
CA HIS A 965 -20.60 -19.49 -58.52
C HIS A 965 -22.05 -19.03 -58.34
N VAL A 966 -22.97 -19.64 -59.08
CA VAL A 966 -24.40 -19.37 -58.99
C VAL A 966 -25.10 -20.51 -58.28
N ARG A 967 -25.99 -20.18 -57.34
CA ARG A 967 -26.87 -21.12 -56.64
C ARG A 967 -28.32 -20.73 -56.86
N VAL A 968 -29.18 -21.74 -57.05
CA VAL A 968 -30.63 -21.57 -57.04
C VAL A 968 -31.16 -22.26 -55.81
N LEU A 969 -31.91 -21.52 -55.00
CA LEU A 969 -32.58 -22.04 -53.82
C LEU A 969 -34.09 -21.95 -53.99
N ARG A 970 -34.77 -23.00 -53.52
CA ARG A 970 -36.22 -23.07 -53.39
C ARG A 970 -36.56 -23.39 -51.94
N ASP A 971 -37.40 -22.56 -51.32
CA ASP A 971 -37.81 -22.74 -49.92
C ASP A 971 -36.60 -22.95 -48.98
N GLY A 972 -35.48 -22.25 -49.26
CA GLY A 972 -34.22 -22.36 -48.54
C GLY A 972 -33.34 -23.57 -48.90
N SER A 973 -33.80 -24.50 -49.74
CA SER A 973 -33.04 -25.67 -50.19
C SER A 973 -32.33 -25.41 -51.51
N LEU A 974 -31.04 -25.76 -51.60
CA LEU A 974 -30.25 -25.69 -52.83
C LEU A 974 -30.77 -26.72 -53.86
N VAL A 975 -31.16 -26.26 -55.05
CA VAL A 975 -31.69 -27.11 -56.13
C VAL A 975 -30.80 -27.13 -57.37
N ARG A 976 -29.96 -26.10 -57.56
CA ARG A 976 -28.93 -26.07 -58.61
C ARG A 976 -27.73 -25.24 -58.19
N GLU A 977 -26.56 -25.66 -58.64
CA GLU A 977 -25.33 -24.88 -58.60
C GLU A 977 -24.64 -24.92 -59.97
N VAL A 978 -24.01 -23.82 -60.38
CA VAL A 978 -23.28 -23.72 -61.64
C VAL A 978 -22.14 -22.71 -61.54
N ASP A 979 -20.97 -23.06 -62.09
CA ASP A 979 -19.85 -22.15 -62.23
C ASP A 979 -19.84 -21.52 -63.63
N LEU A 980 -19.56 -20.22 -63.70
CA LEU A 980 -19.63 -19.40 -64.91
C LEU A 980 -18.41 -18.51 -65.05
N THR A 981 -18.03 -18.20 -66.28
CA THR A 981 -16.91 -17.29 -66.58
C THR A 981 -17.37 -15.95 -67.16
N VAL A 982 -18.68 -15.66 -67.08
CA VAL A 982 -19.30 -14.43 -67.58
C VAL A 982 -20.36 -13.95 -66.57
N PRO A 983 -20.61 -12.63 -66.47
CA PRO A 983 -21.48 -12.07 -65.43
C PRO A 983 -22.97 -12.11 -65.80
N ASN A 984 -23.41 -13.19 -66.44
CA ASN A 984 -24.80 -13.44 -66.79
C ASN A 984 -25.09 -14.93 -66.88
N TRP A 985 -26.34 -15.30 -66.63
CA TRP A 985 -26.80 -16.68 -66.72
C TRP A 985 -28.28 -16.75 -67.05
N THR A 986 -28.63 -17.76 -67.85
CA THR A 986 -30.03 -18.07 -68.16
C THR A 986 -30.38 -19.43 -67.58
N TYR A 987 -31.28 -19.44 -66.60
CA TYR A 987 -31.87 -20.65 -66.06
C TYR A 987 -33.05 -21.06 -66.94
N SER A 988 -32.79 -22.01 -67.85
CA SER A 988 -33.76 -22.37 -68.88
C SER A 988 -35.02 -22.99 -68.29
N GLN A 989 -36.15 -22.87 -68.98
CA GLN A 989 -37.39 -23.54 -68.56
C GLN A 989 -37.22 -25.07 -68.44
N ALA A 990 -36.36 -25.66 -69.29
CA ALA A 990 -36.06 -27.10 -69.22
C ALA A 990 -35.29 -27.46 -67.95
N ASP A 991 -34.32 -26.64 -67.57
CA ASP A 991 -33.57 -26.80 -66.31
C ASP A 991 -34.50 -26.61 -65.09
N GLN A 992 -35.37 -25.60 -65.14
CA GLN A 992 -36.39 -25.37 -64.11
C GLN A 992 -37.30 -26.59 -63.89
N VAL A 993 -37.76 -27.22 -64.98
CA VAL A 993 -38.59 -28.42 -64.90
C VAL A 993 -37.79 -29.61 -64.37
N SER A 994 -36.54 -29.77 -64.78
CA SER A 994 -35.65 -30.84 -64.30
C SER A 994 -35.40 -30.75 -62.80
N ASP A 995 -35.22 -29.53 -62.29
CA ASP A 995 -34.95 -29.26 -60.88
C ASP A 995 -36.25 -29.19 -60.05
N GLY A 996 -37.40 -29.38 -60.70
CA GLY A 996 -38.72 -29.33 -60.08
C GLY A 996 -39.09 -27.95 -59.53
N THR A 997 -38.48 -26.87 -60.01
CA THR A 997 -38.68 -25.52 -59.48
C THR A 997 -39.99 -24.93 -59.96
N THR A 998 -40.94 -24.73 -59.03
CA THR A 998 -42.20 -24.00 -59.25
C THR A 998 -42.41 -23.00 -58.11
N GLY A 999 -42.79 -21.76 -58.43
CA GLY A 999 -42.99 -20.67 -57.45
C GLY A 999 -41.75 -19.80 -57.25
N THR A 1000 -41.69 -19.11 -56.11
CA THR A 1000 -40.62 -18.18 -55.73
C THR A 1000 -39.24 -18.86 -55.68
N LEU A 1001 -38.26 -18.29 -56.37
CA LEU A 1001 -36.88 -18.78 -56.40
C LEU A 1001 -35.93 -17.71 -55.85
N LYS A 1002 -34.93 -18.13 -55.09
CA LYS A 1002 -33.81 -17.25 -54.69
C LYS A 1002 -32.58 -17.63 -55.51
N ILE A 1003 -32.07 -16.68 -56.27
CA ILE A 1003 -30.83 -16.84 -57.03
C ILE A 1003 -29.72 -16.14 -56.26
N GLU A 1004 -28.64 -16.87 -56.01
CA GLU A 1004 -27.47 -16.37 -55.29
C GLU A 1004 -26.23 -16.44 -56.18
N VAL A 1005 -25.41 -15.39 -56.19
CA VAL A 1005 -24.18 -15.31 -57.01
C VAL A 1005 -23.01 -14.82 -56.17
N ALA A 1006 -21.88 -15.52 -56.24
CA ALA A 1006 -20.61 -15.09 -55.65
C ALA A 1006 -19.49 -15.10 -56.70
N GLN A 1007 -18.54 -14.16 -56.60
CA GLN A 1007 -17.30 -14.22 -57.37
C GLN A 1007 -16.33 -15.23 -56.74
N ILE A 1008 -15.56 -15.94 -57.57
CA ILE A 1008 -14.63 -16.99 -57.13
C ILE A 1008 -13.19 -16.48 -57.24
N SER A 1009 -12.40 -16.72 -56.20
CA SER A 1009 -10.94 -16.66 -56.22
C SER A 1009 -10.37 -18.07 -56.24
N GLU A 1010 -9.35 -18.34 -57.06
CA GLU A 1010 -8.62 -19.61 -57.00
C GLU A 1010 -7.87 -19.80 -55.67
N ARG A 1011 -7.53 -18.69 -54.99
CA ARG A 1011 -6.77 -18.72 -53.71
C ARG A 1011 -7.70 -18.75 -52.51
N PHE A 1012 -8.89 -18.16 -52.58
CA PHE A 1012 -9.82 -18.08 -51.44
C PHE A 1012 -11.04 -19.00 -51.57
N GLY A 1013 -11.52 -19.27 -52.78
CA GLY A 1013 -12.81 -19.87 -53.06
C GLY A 1013 -13.88 -18.81 -53.35
N ALA A 1014 -15.16 -19.17 -53.15
CA ALA A 1014 -16.26 -18.25 -53.36
C ALA A 1014 -16.28 -17.13 -52.29
N GLY A 1015 -16.46 -15.89 -52.73
CA GLY A 1015 -16.77 -14.75 -51.88
C GLY A 1015 -18.20 -14.80 -51.33
N PRO A 1016 -18.68 -13.70 -50.73
CA PRO A 1016 -20.05 -13.62 -50.24
C PRO A 1016 -21.08 -13.60 -51.38
N TYR A 1017 -22.23 -14.24 -51.17
CA TYR A 1017 -23.31 -14.32 -52.16
C TYR A 1017 -24.18 -13.06 -52.17
N ALA A 1018 -24.40 -12.49 -53.35
CA ALA A 1018 -25.52 -11.58 -53.63
C ALA A 1018 -26.76 -12.42 -53.90
N GLY A 1019 -27.91 -12.07 -53.34
CA GLY A 1019 -29.15 -12.84 -53.51
C GLY A 1019 -30.27 -11.98 -54.08
N VAL A 1020 -31.04 -12.52 -55.03
CA VAL A 1020 -32.27 -11.91 -55.54
C VAL A 1020 -33.39 -12.95 -55.55
N THR A 1021 -34.57 -12.55 -55.14
CA THR A 1021 -35.78 -13.38 -55.21
C THR A 1021 -36.54 -13.03 -56.49
N VAL A 1022 -36.92 -14.05 -57.26
CA VAL A 1022 -37.75 -13.92 -58.46
C VAL A 1022 -39.05 -14.68 -58.24
N GLU A 1023 -40.18 -14.05 -58.60
CA GLU A 1023 -41.54 -14.56 -58.43
C GLU A 1023 -42.32 -14.59 -59.74
#